data_AF-A0A2C9A5Q3-F1
#
_entry.id   AF-A0A2C9A5Q3-F1
#
_cell.length_a   1.000
_cell.length_b   1.000
_cell.length_c   1.000
_cell.angle_alpha   90.00
_cell.angle_beta   90.00
_cell.angle_gamma   90.00
#
_symmetry.space_group_name_H-M   'P 1'
#
loop_
_entity.id
_entity.type
_entity.pdbx_description
1 polymer ?
#
loop_
_entity_poly.entity_id
_entity_poly.type
_entity_poly.pdbx_seq_one_letter_code
_entity_poly.pdbx_strand_id
1 'polypeptide(L)'
;MNTIKKTLLASCGIAMAMALYACGDDDSEFLSNRDDIESESSSSAGKGTDAKGSSSSVETIVDVQDGPISETDSIDLSEYGQGSAVVDKDGGKVYTLMTSGVDVWTLENLDSKATHPTSTCYDYADSLCKGYGRLYLEVDDAAALCPDGYEVPRAADYRLLLESKDDYKPVYAGSCVKGRDDMLTCTGINDTAFYMTRDDSIVVVPKEGQWVVKKDDGRFGSVRCMKQKSITEKKGDLPACSKLNDGRIVYVIESDSAFDCIAGGWESTRNYTVCEAGDKYLYKGRSDSLYTCSKGMWTLAGLEDIGRPCLSGNRHEDVTMNGTRYACSDSGWVALQYPASVLGECYSGAFGTIAKADSNTTFVCRNTAEWQRATVLDVYGFCLKSMSGTIVKLDTIQYFCNTKSGQHVENIFYMWESDEDGVNHEHGFCTNDRVDELVVYDDRYAVCLSSNRWAFYNNTSLLPRCDSTRWDTTAFVGHKEYLCNHLAQSWQEIEHRLFEERADSVSCTIEEYGKIYTDRDQKYICKLNNQKLYTFKTASEAELKYGLCERDTAYVITEDTATYICMDGGWMKRELDEYEKKLGLCMLDTLYKVIRDNKLYTCDDGYWSGRALNKYEKIYGICADDTTYSIVEDTAIYTCKRGSWSEYVLNENERRFGLCTSDSSFVRVTEDSVFTCYHDTWKKRKLYPVELEYKVCTPDEDFTYFTDNLTYECSIGNISVGQSYDSHYSHLFGNCDRKAHGKDTVYLGKRFICDTLARKSSWILFTQADSLAGTYCSKEIEGKEVTLRNGVHKRCVDSGYPYYSWETQSQVNYMPPCNEENEGLVEPNGLTNSVCHNSKWVPADTFHVTDERDGRVYAAITILGKTWMAENLAYLPTVGYAYTANSPYPVETIGDNDTVYYSWSTAMGLDKEYDRQYTDSLFDSETVRGICMEGWHLPSYTEMYYFDLDVRTYYANYSDFYEDDDVIGLNLYMQRTLTVGRDSSLAYDTVSAVSDRTKLATFWQSTPVSYSKPNAYPVVFDKKYSLKFKDYVVKRTLNAVRCIKDD
;
A
#
# COMPACT_ATOMS: atom_id res chain seq x y z
N MET A 1 -36.80 -37.62 -4.66
CA MET A 1 -37.49 -38.57 -5.56
C MET A 1 -37.15 -38.16 -6.99
N ASN A 2 -36.69 -39.03 -7.90
CA ASN A 2 -37.51 -39.92 -8.73
C ASN A 2 -38.64 -39.16 -9.47
N THR A 3 -38.74 -39.14 -10.82
CA THR A 3 -37.94 -39.79 -11.90
C THR A 3 -38.35 -39.22 -13.30
N ILE A 4 -37.81 -39.79 -14.42
CA ILE A 4 -38.47 -39.95 -15.76
C ILE A 4 -38.49 -38.70 -16.70
N LYS A 5 -38.21 -38.75 -18.04
CA LYS A 5 -37.61 -39.77 -18.97
C LYS A 5 -37.44 -39.18 -20.41
N LYS A 6 -36.52 -39.78 -21.22
CA LYS A 6 -36.61 -40.08 -22.70
C LYS A 6 -36.53 -38.94 -23.77
N THR A 7 -36.01 -39.12 -25.02
CA THR A 7 -35.06 -40.09 -25.68
C THR A 7 -34.73 -39.72 -27.16
N LEU A 8 -33.56 -40.17 -27.68
CA LEU A 8 -33.26 -40.58 -29.10
C LEU A 8 -33.18 -39.46 -30.20
N LEU A 9 -32.50 -39.57 -31.37
CA LEU A 9 -31.79 -40.67 -32.08
C LEU A 9 -30.76 -40.16 -33.16
N ALA A 10 -29.59 -40.83 -33.31
CA ALA A 10 -28.77 -41.05 -34.54
C ALA A 10 -28.19 -39.84 -35.37
N SER A 11 -27.20 -40.01 -36.28
CA SER A 11 -26.48 -41.21 -36.80
C SER A 11 -25.04 -40.92 -37.35
N CYS A 12 -24.26 -42.01 -37.54
CA CYS A 12 -23.00 -42.18 -38.31
C CYS A 12 -21.65 -41.78 -37.64
N GLY A 13 -20.54 -42.54 -37.75
CA GLY A 13 -20.37 -43.95 -38.21
C GLY A 13 -18.98 -44.28 -38.82
N ILE A 14 -18.45 -45.51 -38.58
CA ILE A 14 -17.23 -46.14 -39.20
C ILE A 14 -15.89 -45.57 -38.64
N ALA A 15 -15.12 -46.27 -37.77
CA ALA A 15 -14.14 -47.38 -37.99
C ALA A 15 -12.81 -46.94 -38.69
N MET A 16 -11.59 -47.47 -38.47
CA MET A 16 -10.95 -48.56 -37.66
C MET A 16 -9.39 -48.37 -37.76
N ALA A 17 -8.42 -49.00 -37.05
CA ALA A 17 -8.30 -49.89 -35.86
C ALA A 17 -6.79 -50.08 -35.48
N MET A 18 -6.50 -50.66 -34.29
CA MET A 18 -5.21 -51.31 -33.87
C MET A 18 -3.97 -50.40 -33.63
N ALA A 19 -2.94 -50.74 -32.83
CA ALA A 19 -2.64 -51.95 -32.01
C ALA A 19 -1.56 -51.74 -30.91
N LEU A 20 -1.64 -52.53 -29.81
CA LEU A 20 -0.56 -52.91 -28.85
C LEU A 20 0.06 -51.79 -27.97
N TYR A 21 0.63 -52.05 -26.78
CA TYR A 21 0.89 -53.28 -26.00
C TYR A 21 0.53 -53.05 -24.49
N ALA A 22 0.49 -54.09 -23.63
CA ALA A 22 -0.07 -54.01 -22.27
C ALA A 22 0.80 -54.66 -21.15
N CYS A 23 0.49 -54.30 -19.90
CA CYS A 23 0.74 -54.92 -18.56
C CYS A 23 0.69 -53.78 -17.51
N GLY A 24 0.11 -53.86 -16.30
CA GLY A 24 -0.63 -54.93 -15.60
C GLY A 24 0.26 -55.90 -14.81
N ASP A 25 0.03 -56.21 -13.52
CA ASP A 25 -0.98 -55.72 -12.52
C ASP A 25 -0.43 -55.94 -11.07
N ASP A 26 -1.08 -55.30 -10.09
CA ASP A 26 -1.32 -55.66 -8.67
C ASP A 26 -0.21 -55.98 -7.59
N ASP A 27 -0.44 -55.36 -6.43
CA ASP A 27 -0.44 -55.87 -5.03
C ASP A 27 0.80 -56.22 -4.15
N SER A 28 0.72 -55.65 -2.94
CA SER A 28 0.97 -56.24 -1.59
C SER A 28 2.33 -56.14 -0.85
N GLU A 29 2.26 -55.41 0.28
CA GLU A 29 2.73 -55.70 1.65
C GLU A 29 4.21 -56.03 2.04
N PHE A 30 4.68 -55.22 3.01
CA PHE A 30 5.38 -55.58 4.27
C PHE A 30 6.90 -55.91 4.34
N LEU A 31 7.57 -55.07 5.15
CA LEU A 31 8.64 -55.34 6.13
C LEU A 31 10.08 -55.77 5.72
N SER A 32 10.95 -54.76 5.83
CA SER A 32 12.06 -54.69 6.82
C SER A 32 13.48 -55.19 6.50
N ASN A 33 14.42 -54.26 6.70
CA ASN A 33 15.71 -54.40 7.40
C ASN A 33 16.88 -55.23 6.82
N ARG A 34 18.00 -54.50 6.62
CA ARG A 34 19.42 -54.92 6.73
C ARG A 34 20.02 -55.78 5.62
N ASP A 35 21.30 -55.65 5.26
CA ASP A 35 22.36 -54.63 5.48
C ASP A 35 23.42 -54.83 4.35
N ASP A 36 24.33 -53.87 4.13
CA ASP A 36 25.64 -54.00 3.41
C ASP A 36 25.61 -54.26 1.86
N ILE A 37 26.57 -53.84 1.00
CA ILE A 37 27.85 -53.07 1.14
C ILE A 37 28.28 -52.39 -0.21
N GLU A 38 29.39 -51.61 -0.21
CA GLU A 38 30.03 -50.81 -1.31
C GLU A 38 29.33 -49.47 -1.65
N SER A 39 29.87 -48.24 -1.47
CA SER A 39 31.18 -47.57 -1.72
C SER A 39 31.33 -47.01 -3.15
N GLU A 40 31.72 -45.74 -3.44
CA GLU A 40 32.46 -44.71 -2.67
C GLU A 40 31.90 -43.24 -2.79
N SER A 41 32.62 -42.28 -2.20
CA SER A 41 32.44 -40.80 -2.07
C SER A 41 32.24 -40.00 -3.37
N SER A 42 31.84 -38.71 -3.40
CA SER A 42 32.02 -37.55 -2.46
C SER A 42 30.81 -36.57 -2.49
N SER A 43 30.26 -36.03 -1.38
CA SER A 43 30.75 -35.03 -0.38
C SER A 43 30.98 -33.61 -0.94
N SER A 44 30.55 -32.49 -0.35
CA SER A 44 30.00 -32.16 1.00
C SER A 44 29.14 -30.88 0.94
N ALA A 45 27.92 -30.78 1.51
CA ALA A 45 27.55 -30.46 2.92
C ALA A 45 27.76 -28.97 3.34
N GLY A 46 26.94 -28.35 4.20
CA GLY A 46 25.81 -28.85 5.01
C GLY A 46 24.63 -27.84 5.12
N LYS A 47 23.42 -28.29 5.51
CA LYS A 47 22.88 -28.39 6.89
C LYS A 47 22.28 -27.10 7.47
N GLY A 48 20.97 -26.92 7.26
CA GLY A 48 20.05 -26.32 8.23
C GLY A 48 19.17 -27.43 8.85
N THR A 49 18.43 -27.15 9.93
CA THR A 49 17.63 -28.15 10.66
C THR A 49 16.17 -27.73 10.83
N ASP A 50 15.26 -28.43 10.16
CA ASP A 50 13.81 -28.17 10.25
C ASP A 50 13.23 -28.63 11.60
N ALA A 51 13.01 -27.67 12.52
CA ALA A 51 12.27 -27.90 13.75
C ALA A 51 10.76 -27.82 13.48
N LYS A 52 10.05 -28.95 13.59
CA LYS A 52 8.58 -29.00 13.40
C LYS A 52 7.84 -28.48 14.63
N GLY A 53 7.55 -27.18 14.66
CA GLY A 53 6.48 -26.63 15.51
C GLY A 53 5.12 -27.22 15.13
N SER A 54 4.31 -27.60 16.11
CA SER A 54 2.97 -28.15 15.87
C SER A 54 1.97 -27.02 15.71
N SER A 55 1.44 -26.83 14.49
CA SER A 55 0.34 -25.89 14.26
C SER A 55 -0.93 -26.38 14.97
N SER A 56 -1.37 -25.61 15.97
CA SER A 56 -2.76 -25.62 16.44
C SER A 56 -3.55 -24.64 15.58
N SER A 57 -4.62 -25.11 14.94
CA SER A 57 -5.50 -24.28 14.12
C SER A 57 -6.27 -23.28 14.99
N VAL A 58 -5.74 -22.06 15.11
CA VAL A 58 -6.49 -20.87 15.48
C VAL A 58 -7.33 -20.47 14.27
N GLU A 59 -8.64 -20.35 14.44
CA GLU A 59 -9.56 -19.91 13.39
C GLU A 59 -9.58 -18.36 13.33
N THR A 60 -10.07 -17.79 12.24
CA THR A 60 -10.15 -16.33 12.09
C THR A 60 -11.44 -15.80 12.71
N ILE A 61 -11.40 -14.60 13.32
CA ILE A 61 -12.59 -13.98 13.97
C ILE A 61 -13.58 -13.35 12.98
N VAL A 62 -13.23 -13.43 11.69
CA VAL A 62 -13.95 -12.94 10.51
C VAL A 62 -13.64 -13.86 9.32
N ASP A 63 -14.55 -13.94 8.37
CA ASP A 63 -14.25 -14.54 7.06
C ASP A 63 -13.32 -13.63 6.23
N VAL A 64 -12.37 -14.22 5.50
CA VAL A 64 -11.34 -13.50 4.73
C VAL A 64 -11.44 -13.91 3.26
N GLN A 65 -12.23 -13.13 2.52
CA GLN A 65 -12.61 -13.42 1.13
C GLN A 65 -11.38 -13.46 0.20
N ASP A 66 -11.35 -14.41 -0.75
CA ASP A 66 -10.30 -14.51 -1.75
C ASP A 66 -10.73 -13.82 -3.06
N GLY A 67 -10.14 -12.66 -3.35
CA GLY A 67 -10.38 -11.91 -4.58
C GLY A 67 -11.50 -10.86 -4.47
N PRO A 68 -12.26 -10.60 -5.56
CA PRO A 68 -13.26 -9.53 -5.61
C PRO A 68 -14.51 -9.85 -4.77
N ILE A 69 -15.02 -8.84 -4.08
CA ILE A 69 -16.21 -8.94 -3.20
C ILE A 69 -17.52 -8.91 -4.01
N SER A 70 -17.45 -8.39 -5.23
CA SER A 70 -18.50 -8.42 -6.25
C SER A 70 -17.94 -8.88 -7.59
N GLU A 71 -18.64 -9.81 -8.25
CA GLU A 71 -18.43 -10.10 -9.67
C GLU A 71 -18.66 -8.82 -10.48
N THR A 72 -17.75 -8.49 -11.40
CA THR A 72 -17.83 -7.27 -12.23
C THR A 72 -18.21 -7.60 -13.66
N ASP A 73 -19.25 -6.91 -14.16
CA ASP A 73 -19.70 -7.06 -15.54
C ASP A 73 -18.64 -6.53 -16.51
N SER A 74 -18.14 -7.42 -17.37
CA SER A 74 -17.22 -7.07 -18.46
C SER A 74 -18.03 -6.62 -19.68
N ILE A 75 -17.88 -5.37 -20.09
CA ILE A 75 -18.66 -4.82 -21.21
C ILE A 75 -18.11 -5.34 -22.54
N ASP A 76 -18.97 -6.00 -23.32
CA ASP A 76 -18.62 -6.43 -24.68
C ASP A 76 -18.50 -5.21 -25.62
N LEU A 77 -17.27 -4.83 -25.90
CA LEU A 77 -16.96 -3.70 -26.79
C LEU A 77 -17.20 -4.01 -28.27
N SER A 78 -17.46 -5.26 -28.64
CA SER A 78 -17.63 -5.67 -30.04
C SER A 78 -18.88 -5.09 -30.71
N GLU A 79 -19.93 -4.80 -29.94
CA GLU A 79 -21.15 -4.11 -30.42
C GLU A 79 -20.88 -2.66 -30.85
N TYR A 80 -19.80 -2.04 -30.36
CA TYR A 80 -19.45 -0.64 -30.62
C TYR A 80 -18.34 -0.46 -31.68
N GLY A 81 -17.84 -1.57 -32.26
CA GLY A 81 -16.83 -1.56 -33.31
C GLY A 81 -17.38 -1.21 -34.70
N GLN A 82 -16.49 -0.90 -35.64
CA GLN A 82 -16.87 -0.77 -37.05
C GLN A 82 -17.29 -2.14 -37.60
N GLY A 83 -18.54 -2.26 -38.05
CA GLY A 83 -19.08 -3.49 -38.65
C GLY A 83 -18.36 -3.89 -39.94
N SER A 84 -18.46 -5.17 -40.31
CA SER A 84 -17.82 -5.73 -41.53
C SER A 84 -18.52 -5.34 -42.85
N ALA A 85 -19.58 -4.55 -42.79
CA ALA A 85 -20.39 -4.12 -43.91
C ALA A 85 -20.98 -2.72 -43.69
N VAL A 86 -21.38 -2.04 -44.77
CA VAL A 86 -22.03 -0.72 -44.76
C VAL A 86 -23.20 -0.70 -45.75
N VAL A 87 -24.16 0.21 -45.58
CA VAL A 87 -25.26 0.45 -46.54
C VAL A 87 -25.01 1.71 -47.38
N ASP A 88 -25.59 1.77 -48.58
CA ASP A 88 -25.73 3.05 -49.28
C ASP A 88 -26.72 4.00 -48.57
N LYS A 89 -26.67 5.29 -48.94
CA LYS A 89 -27.51 6.36 -48.33
C LYS A 89 -29.01 6.14 -48.49
N ASP A 90 -29.43 5.41 -49.52
CA ASP A 90 -30.83 5.02 -49.74
C ASP A 90 -31.27 3.83 -48.84
N GLY A 91 -30.33 3.21 -48.11
CA GLY A 91 -30.57 2.01 -47.30
C GLY A 91 -30.92 0.76 -48.11
N GLY A 92 -30.62 0.76 -49.41
CA GLY A 92 -31.09 -0.21 -50.39
C GLY A 92 -30.12 -1.36 -50.67
N LYS A 93 -28.81 -1.14 -50.55
CA LYS A 93 -27.78 -2.17 -50.75
C LYS A 93 -26.73 -2.18 -49.65
N VAL A 94 -26.40 -3.39 -49.19
CA VAL A 94 -25.28 -3.69 -48.29
C VAL A 94 -24.02 -3.99 -49.11
N TYR A 95 -22.89 -3.46 -48.67
CA TYR A 95 -21.55 -3.65 -49.24
C TYR A 95 -20.61 -4.22 -48.17
N THR A 96 -19.82 -5.22 -48.51
CA THR A 96 -18.82 -5.82 -47.61
C THR A 96 -17.56 -4.97 -47.59
N LEU A 97 -16.91 -4.84 -46.43
CA LEU A 97 -15.74 -3.96 -46.25
C LEU A 97 -14.42 -4.74 -46.21
N MET A 98 -13.38 -4.12 -46.78
CA MET A 98 -11.98 -4.54 -46.69
C MET A 98 -11.15 -3.34 -46.20
N THR A 99 -10.20 -3.57 -45.28
CA THR A 99 -9.19 -2.55 -44.93
C THR A 99 -7.88 -2.88 -45.65
N SER A 100 -7.24 -1.88 -46.23
CA SER A 100 -5.89 -1.93 -46.83
C SER A 100 -5.06 -0.81 -46.21
N GLY A 101 -4.09 -1.19 -45.36
CA GLY A 101 -3.42 -0.24 -44.44
C GLY A 101 -4.42 0.57 -43.62
N VAL A 102 -4.49 1.87 -43.91
CA VAL A 102 -5.36 2.87 -43.24
C VAL A 102 -6.62 3.22 -44.03
N ASP A 103 -6.92 2.53 -45.13
CA ASP A 103 -8.06 2.86 -46.00
C ASP A 103 -9.06 1.71 -46.09
N VAL A 104 -10.35 2.03 -45.90
CA VAL A 104 -11.45 1.06 -45.96
C VAL A 104 -12.14 1.17 -47.32
N TRP A 105 -12.36 0.03 -47.97
CA TRP A 105 -12.88 -0.09 -49.33
C TRP A 105 -14.10 -1.00 -49.40
N THR A 106 -15.07 -0.67 -50.25
CA THR A 106 -16.13 -1.63 -50.63
C THR A 106 -15.55 -2.77 -51.48
N LEU A 107 -15.90 -4.01 -51.16
CA LEU A 107 -15.49 -5.19 -51.92
C LEU A 107 -16.30 -5.36 -53.21
N GLU A 108 -17.55 -4.90 -53.22
CA GLU A 108 -18.41 -4.83 -54.39
C GLU A 108 -18.37 -3.44 -55.04
N ASN A 109 -18.80 -3.38 -56.31
CA ASN A 109 -19.02 -2.13 -57.03
C ASN A 109 -20.39 -1.54 -56.68
N LEU A 110 -20.47 -0.21 -56.66
CA LEU A 110 -21.68 0.60 -56.43
C LEU A 110 -22.78 0.22 -57.43
N ASP A 111 -24.02 0.09 -56.95
CA ASP A 111 -25.17 -0.48 -57.70
C ASP A 111 -26.48 0.32 -57.47
N SER A 112 -26.39 1.35 -56.64
CA SER A 112 -27.44 2.33 -56.35
C SER A 112 -27.73 3.16 -57.61
N LYS A 113 -29.01 3.40 -57.93
CA LYS A 113 -29.37 4.03 -59.21
C LYS A 113 -29.31 5.55 -59.11
N ALA A 114 -28.50 6.20 -59.95
CA ALA A 114 -28.41 7.65 -60.03
C ALA A 114 -29.77 8.32 -60.37
N THR A 115 -29.97 9.50 -59.78
CA THR A 115 -31.16 10.35 -59.96
C THR A 115 -31.32 10.81 -61.41
N HIS A 116 -30.20 10.99 -62.11
CA HIS A 116 -30.13 11.31 -63.53
C HIS A 116 -29.88 10.04 -64.38
N PRO A 117 -30.15 10.05 -65.70
CA PRO A 117 -29.95 8.90 -66.59
C PRO A 117 -28.46 8.65 -66.94
N THR A 118 -27.60 8.82 -65.95
CA THR A 118 -26.13 8.77 -65.95
C THR A 118 -25.61 7.46 -65.36
N SER A 119 -26.49 6.55 -64.93
CA SER A 119 -26.13 5.19 -64.51
C SER A 119 -26.87 4.13 -65.33
N THR A 120 -26.20 3.01 -65.62
CA THR A 120 -26.75 1.89 -66.41
C THR A 120 -26.21 0.54 -65.92
N CYS A 121 -26.91 -0.54 -66.28
CA CYS A 121 -26.36 -1.89 -66.22
C CYS A 121 -25.63 -2.22 -67.52
N TYR A 122 -24.68 -3.15 -67.46
CA TYR A 122 -23.98 -3.64 -68.65
C TYR A 122 -25.01 -4.18 -69.67
N ASP A 123 -24.94 -3.68 -70.91
CA ASP A 123 -25.86 -3.99 -72.01
C ASP A 123 -27.36 -3.82 -71.63
N TYR A 124 -27.66 -2.85 -70.77
CA TYR A 124 -28.97 -2.61 -70.15
C TYR A 124 -29.59 -3.79 -69.38
N ALA A 125 -28.83 -4.85 -69.10
CA ALA A 125 -29.32 -6.04 -68.42
C ALA A 125 -29.27 -5.88 -66.89
N ASP A 126 -30.41 -5.54 -66.27
CA ASP A 126 -30.56 -5.42 -64.80
C ASP A 126 -30.13 -6.67 -64.00
N SER A 127 -30.09 -7.85 -64.64
CA SER A 127 -29.56 -9.09 -64.04
C SER A 127 -28.04 -9.05 -63.80
N LEU A 128 -27.28 -8.29 -64.60
CA LEU A 128 -25.82 -8.17 -64.47
C LEU A 128 -25.43 -7.19 -63.35
N CYS A 129 -26.20 -6.13 -63.14
CA CYS A 129 -25.96 -5.16 -62.06
C CYS A 129 -25.76 -5.83 -60.69
N LYS A 130 -26.58 -6.83 -60.37
CA LYS A 130 -26.50 -7.57 -59.10
C LYS A 130 -25.15 -8.27 -58.83
N GLY A 131 -24.40 -8.62 -59.88
CA GLY A 131 -23.10 -9.30 -59.76
C GLY A 131 -21.88 -8.42 -60.06
N TYR A 132 -22.06 -7.36 -60.86
CA TYR A 132 -20.94 -6.52 -61.36
C TYR A 132 -21.03 -5.05 -60.89
N GLY A 133 -22.13 -4.65 -60.25
CA GLY A 133 -22.48 -3.26 -59.96
C GLY A 133 -23.06 -2.52 -61.17
N ARG A 134 -23.44 -1.26 -60.96
CA ARG A 134 -23.78 -0.32 -62.03
C ARG A 134 -22.51 0.29 -62.63
N LEU A 135 -22.68 0.77 -63.85
CA LEU A 135 -21.72 1.62 -64.52
C LEU A 135 -22.30 3.05 -64.56
N TYR A 136 -21.47 4.03 -64.23
CA TYR A 136 -21.80 5.45 -64.12
C TYR A 136 -21.06 6.23 -65.21
N LEU A 137 -21.65 7.34 -65.67
CA LEU A 137 -21.07 8.23 -66.68
C LEU A 137 -20.53 9.53 -66.08
N GLU A 138 -21.14 9.99 -64.99
CA GLU A 138 -20.76 11.20 -64.26
C GLU A 138 -20.32 10.79 -62.85
N VAL A 139 -19.12 11.21 -62.43
CA VAL A 139 -18.54 10.77 -61.15
C VAL A 139 -19.23 11.40 -59.93
N ASP A 140 -19.73 12.63 -60.07
CA ASP A 140 -20.46 13.34 -59.00
C ASP A 140 -21.79 12.66 -58.64
N ASP A 141 -22.54 12.17 -59.63
CA ASP A 141 -23.76 11.37 -59.43
C ASP A 141 -23.47 10.07 -58.67
N ALA A 142 -22.30 9.47 -58.87
CA ALA A 142 -21.88 8.27 -58.16
C ALA A 142 -21.35 8.58 -56.74
N ALA A 143 -20.64 9.70 -56.57
CA ALA A 143 -20.16 10.16 -55.27
C ALA A 143 -21.31 10.54 -54.31
N ALA A 144 -22.39 11.10 -54.84
CA ALA A 144 -23.62 11.36 -54.09
C ALA A 144 -24.17 10.08 -53.43
N LEU A 145 -24.07 8.93 -54.11
CA LEU A 145 -24.62 7.63 -53.72
C LEU A 145 -23.71 6.77 -52.82
N CYS A 146 -22.43 7.11 -52.69
CA CYS A 146 -21.53 6.38 -51.79
C CYS A 146 -22.06 6.41 -50.34
N PRO A 147 -21.84 5.34 -49.53
CA PRO A 147 -22.20 5.30 -48.11
C PRO A 147 -21.76 6.53 -47.31
N ASP A 148 -22.43 6.82 -46.20
CA ASP A 148 -22.06 7.96 -45.35
C ASP A 148 -20.64 7.82 -44.78
N GLY A 149 -19.85 8.89 -44.93
CA GLY A 149 -18.41 8.89 -44.62
C GLY A 149 -17.52 8.19 -45.67
N TYR A 150 -18.05 7.73 -46.81
CA TYR A 150 -17.28 7.15 -47.91
C TYR A 150 -17.32 8.06 -49.16
N GLU A 151 -16.18 8.17 -49.84
CA GLU A 151 -15.97 8.96 -51.05
C GLU A 151 -15.60 8.09 -52.27
N VAL A 152 -15.66 8.65 -53.48
CA VAL A 152 -15.06 8.02 -54.67
C VAL A 152 -13.53 8.19 -54.62
N PRO A 153 -12.74 7.11 -54.76
CA PRO A 153 -11.28 7.17 -54.78
C PRO A 153 -10.69 8.08 -55.87
N ARG A 154 -9.45 8.53 -55.68
CA ARG A 154 -8.59 9.10 -56.73
C ARG A 154 -7.84 7.97 -57.45
N ALA A 155 -7.28 8.23 -58.63
CA ALA A 155 -6.35 7.31 -59.28
C ALA A 155 -5.10 7.03 -58.41
N ALA A 156 -4.73 8.01 -57.57
CA ALA A 156 -3.70 7.87 -56.54
C ALA A 156 -4.05 6.84 -55.45
N ASP A 157 -5.30 6.76 -55.02
CA ASP A 157 -5.73 5.87 -53.94
C ASP A 157 -5.83 4.42 -54.43
N TYR A 158 -6.35 4.22 -55.65
CA TYR A 158 -6.29 2.92 -56.35
C TYR A 158 -4.85 2.45 -56.58
N ARG A 159 -3.90 3.36 -56.84
CA ARG A 159 -2.49 2.98 -56.96
C ARG A 159 -1.97 2.36 -55.67
N LEU A 160 -2.25 2.97 -54.52
CA LEU A 160 -1.81 2.43 -53.22
C LEU A 160 -2.43 1.04 -52.96
N LEU A 161 -3.72 0.87 -53.25
CA LEU A 161 -4.41 -0.42 -53.13
C LEU A 161 -3.83 -1.51 -54.05
N LEU A 162 -3.57 -1.17 -55.33
CA LEU A 162 -3.06 -2.11 -56.34
C LEU A 162 -1.55 -2.38 -56.25
N GLU A 163 -0.81 -1.57 -55.49
CA GLU A 163 0.61 -1.79 -55.16
C GLU A 163 0.80 -2.37 -53.74
N SER A 164 -0.30 -2.61 -53.00
CA SER A 164 -0.31 -3.31 -51.71
C SER A 164 -0.04 -4.83 -51.85
N LYS A 165 0.02 -5.54 -50.71
CA LYS A 165 0.09 -7.01 -50.66
C LYS A 165 -1.25 -7.65 -50.25
N ASP A 166 -2.32 -6.86 -50.19
CA ASP A 166 -3.58 -7.29 -49.62
C ASP A 166 -4.41 -8.09 -50.64
N ASP A 167 -5.33 -8.93 -50.17
CA ASP A 167 -6.10 -9.87 -51.00
C ASP A 167 -7.26 -9.20 -51.77
N TYR A 168 -6.96 -8.08 -52.43
CA TYR A 168 -7.89 -7.27 -53.21
C TYR A 168 -8.33 -7.98 -54.49
N LYS A 169 -9.64 -8.13 -54.66
CA LYS A 169 -10.25 -8.79 -55.83
C LYS A 169 -11.06 -7.78 -56.65
N PRO A 170 -10.60 -7.41 -57.87
CA PRO A 170 -11.37 -6.57 -58.77
C PRO A 170 -12.68 -7.24 -59.20
N VAL A 171 -13.73 -6.44 -59.40
CA VAL A 171 -14.99 -6.90 -59.99
C VAL A 171 -15.01 -6.44 -61.45
N TYR A 172 -14.69 -7.38 -62.35
CA TYR A 172 -14.48 -7.14 -63.78
C TYR A 172 -15.80 -6.89 -64.54
N ALA A 173 -16.41 -5.73 -64.30
CA ALA A 173 -17.69 -5.33 -64.88
C ALA A 173 -17.63 -4.87 -66.34
N GLY A 174 -16.43 -4.66 -66.90
CA GLY A 174 -16.24 -4.02 -68.19
C GLY A 174 -16.49 -2.51 -68.17
N SER A 175 -16.73 -1.93 -69.34
CA SER A 175 -17.24 -0.57 -69.52
C SER A 175 -18.12 -0.47 -70.77
N CYS A 176 -18.94 0.57 -70.85
CA CYS A 176 -19.80 0.83 -72.01
C CYS A 176 -19.61 2.25 -72.55
N VAL A 177 -19.82 2.45 -73.85
CA VAL A 177 -19.80 3.78 -74.50
C VAL A 177 -21.11 3.99 -75.22
N LYS A 178 -21.66 5.22 -75.16
CA LYS A 178 -22.92 5.58 -75.82
C LYS A 178 -22.67 6.06 -77.26
N GLY A 179 -23.36 5.47 -78.23
CA GLY A 179 -23.30 5.85 -79.63
C GLY A 179 -24.06 7.14 -79.94
N ARG A 180 -23.88 7.66 -81.17
CA ARG A 180 -24.63 8.83 -81.71
C ARG A 180 -26.08 8.51 -82.08
N ASP A 181 -26.45 7.25 -81.95
CA ASP A 181 -27.76 6.62 -82.13
C ASP A 181 -28.40 6.22 -80.78
N ASP A 182 -27.87 6.75 -79.67
CA ASP A 182 -28.16 6.37 -78.28
C ASP A 182 -27.89 4.90 -77.91
N MET A 183 -27.37 4.08 -78.82
CA MET A 183 -27.07 2.66 -78.57
C MET A 183 -25.85 2.49 -77.66
N LEU A 184 -25.97 1.64 -76.64
CA LEU A 184 -24.90 1.35 -75.70
C LEU A 184 -24.00 0.22 -76.25
N THR A 185 -22.71 0.47 -76.40
CA THR A 185 -21.72 -0.54 -76.81
C THR A 185 -20.84 -0.92 -75.63
N CYS A 186 -20.97 -2.14 -75.13
CA CYS A 186 -20.29 -2.61 -73.91
C CYS A 186 -19.16 -3.62 -74.22
N THR A 187 -18.06 -3.54 -73.46
CA THR A 187 -16.89 -4.43 -73.62
C THR A 187 -16.23 -4.78 -72.27
N GLY A 188 -15.52 -5.91 -72.21
CA GLY A 188 -14.62 -6.26 -71.10
C GLY A 188 -15.24 -6.92 -69.86
N ILE A 189 -16.52 -7.29 -69.86
CA ILE A 189 -17.10 -8.05 -68.74
C ILE A 189 -16.37 -9.39 -68.51
N ASN A 190 -16.12 -9.75 -67.25
CA ASN A 190 -15.28 -10.86 -66.78
C ASN A 190 -13.78 -10.79 -67.11
N ASP A 191 -13.31 -9.69 -67.72
CA ASP A 191 -11.94 -9.55 -68.23
C ASP A 191 -11.24 -8.23 -67.86
N THR A 192 -11.98 -7.13 -67.65
CA THR A 192 -11.42 -5.83 -67.25
C THR A 192 -12.38 -5.06 -66.35
N ALA A 193 -11.86 -4.44 -65.29
CA ALA A 193 -12.58 -3.42 -64.52
C ALA A 193 -12.14 -2.03 -64.98
N PHE A 194 -13.09 -1.11 -65.15
CA PHE A 194 -12.84 0.28 -65.49
C PHE A 194 -13.35 1.14 -64.34
N TYR A 195 -12.51 1.42 -63.36
CA TYR A 195 -12.92 2.19 -62.19
C TYR A 195 -12.80 3.68 -62.46
N MET A 196 -13.91 4.41 -62.37
CA MET A 196 -13.89 5.88 -62.38
C MET A 196 -13.31 6.40 -61.06
N THR A 197 -12.66 7.55 -61.11
CA THR A 197 -12.04 8.21 -59.96
C THR A 197 -12.37 9.71 -59.94
N ARG A 198 -12.37 10.33 -58.74
CA ARG A 198 -12.75 11.74 -58.55
C ARG A 198 -11.76 12.78 -59.11
N ASP A 199 -10.75 12.34 -59.86
CA ASP A 199 -9.70 13.13 -60.49
C ASP A 199 -9.70 12.95 -62.03
N ASP A 200 -10.90 13.06 -62.63
CA ASP A 200 -11.19 12.99 -64.08
C ASP A 200 -10.53 11.79 -64.81
N SER A 201 -10.38 10.67 -64.10
CA SER A 201 -9.54 9.56 -64.52
C SER A 201 -10.26 8.22 -64.39
N ILE A 202 -9.74 7.23 -65.13
CA ILE A 202 -10.23 5.86 -65.13
C ILE A 202 -9.04 4.93 -64.91
N VAL A 203 -9.10 4.15 -63.84
CA VAL A 203 -8.14 3.07 -63.53
C VAL A 203 -8.64 1.80 -64.20
N VAL A 204 -7.93 1.38 -65.24
CA VAL A 204 -8.24 0.18 -66.02
C VAL A 204 -7.44 -0.98 -65.46
N VAL A 205 -8.11 -1.94 -64.83
CA VAL A 205 -7.53 -3.14 -64.23
C VAL A 205 -7.92 -4.36 -65.08
N PRO A 206 -7.06 -4.83 -66.00
CA PRO A 206 -7.30 -6.08 -66.72
C PRO A 206 -7.11 -7.28 -65.78
N LYS A 207 -7.72 -8.40 -66.14
CA LYS A 207 -7.56 -9.69 -65.45
C LYS A 207 -6.19 -10.34 -65.69
N GLU A 208 -5.61 -10.07 -66.86
CA GLU A 208 -4.25 -10.47 -67.23
C GLU A 208 -3.48 -9.25 -67.76
N GLY A 209 -2.30 -8.98 -67.21
CA GLY A 209 -1.46 -7.83 -67.57
C GLY A 209 -1.30 -6.80 -66.45
N GLN A 210 -0.84 -5.59 -66.80
CA GLN A 210 -0.68 -4.48 -65.86
C GLN A 210 -1.87 -3.52 -65.94
N TRP A 211 -2.26 -2.98 -64.79
CA TRP A 211 -3.26 -1.91 -64.70
C TRP A 211 -2.68 -0.58 -65.21
N VAL A 212 -3.55 0.31 -65.70
CA VAL A 212 -3.16 1.64 -66.19
C VAL A 212 -4.18 2.71 -65.81
N VAL A 213 -3.70 3.92 -65.50
CA VAL A 213 -4.55 5.12 -65.42
C VAL A 213 -4.70 5.72 -66.82
N LYS A 214 -5.92 6.13 -67.16
CA LYS A 214 -6.24 6.94 -68.34
C LYS A 214 -7.04 8.16 -67.90
N LYS A 215 -7.04 9.23 -68.69
CA LYS A 215 -8.07 10.27 -68.53
C LYS A 215 -9.43 9.66 -68.92
N ASP A 216 -10.51 10.10 -68.28
CA ASP A 216 -11.87 9.81 -68.74
C ASP A 216 -12.08 10.25 -70.20
N ASP A 217 -12.80 9.41 -70.94
CA ASP A 217 -13.18 9.58 -72.35
C ASP A 217 -14.71 9.53 -72.57
N GLY A 218 -15.51 9.68 -71.51
CA GLY A 218 -16.97 9.72 -71.56
C GLY A 218 -17.60 8.32 -71.64
N ARG A 219 -17.01 7.35 -70.93
CA ARG A 219 -17.51 5.98 -70.84
C ARG A 219 -18.25 5.73 -69.54
N PHE A 220 -19.20 4.81 -69.58
CA PHE A 220 -19.79 4.23 -68.39
C PHE A 220 -18.77 3.29 -67.71
N GLY A 221 -18.28 3.66 -66.53
CA GLY A 221 -17.33 2.91 -65.71
C GLY A 221 -17.89 2.49 -64.35
N SER A 222 -17.25 1.51 -63.71
CA SER A 222 -17.61 1.08 -62.35
C SER A 222 -17.15 2.10 -61.31
N VAL A 223 -17.87 2.18 -60.19
CA VAL A 223 -17.45 2.95 -59.02
C VAL A 223 -17.36 2.02 -57.81
N ARG A 224 -16.38 2.29 -56.95
CA ARG A 224 -16.30 1.80 -55.57
C ARG A 224 -16.17 3.00 -54.65
N CYS A 225 -16.48 2.79 -53.37
CA CYS A 225 -16.40 3.83 -52.37
C CYS A 225 -15.32 3.47 -51.33
N MET A 226 -14.64 4.48 -50.79
CA MET A 226 -13.64 4.31 -49.74
C MET A 226 -13.82 5.31 -48.59
N LYS A 227 -13.58 4.88 -47.34
CA LYS A 227 -13.38 5.77 -46.18
C LYS A 227 -11.91 5.73 -45.78
N GLN A 228 -11.25 6.88 -45.79
CA GLN A 228 -9.91 7.01 -45.21
C GLN A 228 -10.04 6.97 -43.68
N LYS A 229 -9.36 6.04 -43.00
CA LYS A 229 -9.25 6.09 -41.53
C LYS A 229 -8.19 7.10 -41.13
N SER A 230 -8.45 7.76 -40.00
CA SER A 230 -7.55 8.65 -39.29
C SER A 230 -6.97 8.04 -38.03
N ILE A 231 -7.18 6.73 -37.82
CA ILE A 231 -6.65 5.93 -36.71
C ILE A 231 -6.16 4.59 -37.23
N THR A 232 -5.04 4.12 -36.71
CA THR A 232 -4.49 2.79 -36.95
C THR A 232 -3.79 2.24 -35.71
N GLU A 233 -3.52 0.93 -35.70
CA GLU A 233 -2.89 0.27 -34.55
C GLU A 233 -1.42 0.67 -34.42
N LYS A 234 -0.61 0.42 -35.45
CA LYS A 234 0.85 0.48 -35.40
C LYS A 234 1.42 1.46 -36.40
N LYS A 235 2.61 2.00 -36.13
CA LYS A 235 3.25 2.95 -37.06
C LYS A 235 3.64 2.28 -38.40
N GLY A 236 3.81 0.96 -38.40
CA GLY A 236 4.08 0.16 -39.60
C GLY A 236 2.89 0.04 -40.58
N ASP A 237 1.66 0.34 -40.13
CA ASP A 237 0.45 0.24 -40.96
C ASP A 237 0.22 1.52 -41.81
N LEU A 238 1.01 2.58 -41.54
CA LEU A 238 0.95 3.82 -42.29
C LEU A 238 1.46 3.62 -43.73
N PRO A 239 0.72 4.08 -44.76
CA PRO A 239 1.15 3.97 -46.16
C PRO A 239 2.38 4.86 -46.40
N ALA A 240 3.20 4.53 -47.40
CA ALA A 240 4.39 5.31 -47.72
C ALA A 240 4.05 6.80 -47.90
N CYS A 241 4.70 7.69 -47.13
CA CYS A 241 4.46 9.12 -47.26
C CYS A 241 5.01 9.64 -48.59
N SER A 242 4.20 10.39 -49.32
CA SER A 242 4.46 10.83 -50.69
C SER A 242 3.63 12.05 -51.05
N LYS A 243 3.85 12.63 -52.23
CA LYS A 243 3.03 13.74 -52.76
C LYS A 243 1.54 13.40 -52.99
N LEU A 244 1.13 12.14 -52.84
CA LEU A 244 -0.26 11.70 -52.99
C LEU A 244 -1.07 11.76 -51.68
N ASN A 245 -0.35 11.82 -50.55
CA ASN A 245 -0.85 11.83 -49.17
C ASN A 245 -0.18 12.91 -48.30
N ASP A 246 0.54 13.86 -48.91
CA ASP A 246 1.13 15.04 -48.27
C ASP A 246 0.02 15.87 -47.57
N GLY A 247 0.17 16.16 -46.27
CA GLY A 247 -0.86 16.76 -45.42
C GLY A 247 -1.93 15.80 -44.87
N ARG A 248 -1.82 14.48 -45.08
CA ARG A 248 -2.68 13.49 -44.40
C ARG A 248 -2.14 13.26 -42.99
N ILE A 249 -3.03 13.38 -41.98
CA ILE A 249 -2.71 13.09 -40.59
C ILE A 249 -3.42 11.80 -40.13
N VAL A 250 -2.72 10.92 -39.41
CA VAL A 250 -3.26 9.67 -38.85
C VAL A 250 -2.75 9.47 -37.41
N TYR A 251 -3.66 9.14 -36.49
CA TYR A 251 -3.36 8.75 -35.11
C TYR A 251 -2.96 7.27 -35.01
N VAL A 252 -1.91 6.97 -34.24
CA VAL A 252 -1.32 5.64 -34.08
C VAL A 252 -1.37 5.23 -32.61
N ILE A 253 -2.17 4.20 -32.32
CA ILE A 253 -2.45 3.70 -30.96
C ILE A 253 -1.18 3.24 -30.24
N GLU A 254 -0.32 2.47 -30.91
CA GLU A 254 0.97 1.95 -30.40
C GLU A 254 1.89 3.02 -29.79
N SER A 255 1.71 4.29 -30.18
CA SER A 255 2.54 5.42 -29.79
C SER A 255 1.79 6.59 -29.16
N ASP A 256 0.48 6.46 -28.93
CA ASP A 256 -0.42 7.55 -28.46
C ASP A 256 -0.10 8.90 -29.14
N SER A 257 -0.06 8.90 -30.48
CA SER A 257 0.47 10.02 -31.26
C SER A 257 -0.14 10.13 -32.65
N ALA A 258 -0.44 11.36 -33.07
CA ALA A 258 -0.76 11.68 -34.46
C ALA A 258 0.51 11.93 -35.28
N PHE A 259 0.53 11.40 -36.51
CA PHE A 259 1.57 11.66 -37.49
C PHE A 259 1.00 12.35 -38.72
N ASP A 260 1.67 13.39 -39.19
CA ASP A 260 1.40 14.11 -40.44
C ASP A 260 2.40 13.65 -41.51
N CYS A 261 1.92 13.40 -42.72
CA CYS A 261 2.76 13.07 -43.87
C CYS A 261 3.23 14.36 -44.54
N ILE A 262 4.49 14.75 -44.31
CA ILE A 262 5.08 15.98 -44.85
C ILE A 262 6.36 15.65 -45.61
N ALA A 263 6.49 16.16 -46.84
CA ALA A 263 7.73 16.10 -47.64
C ALA A 263 8.28 14.69 -47.92
N GLY A 264 7.48 13.63 -47.71
CA GLY A 264 7.86 12.23 -47.86
C GLY A 264 8.20 11.49 -46.56
N GLY A 265 8.01 12.10 -45.39
CA GLY A 265 8.15 11.47 -44.07
C GLY A 265 6.89 11.61 -43.19
N TRP A 266 6.70 10.68 -42.25
CA TRP A 266 5.65 10.76 -41.23
C TRP A 266 6.19 11.35 -39.92
N GLU A 267 5.92 12.63 -39.68
CA GLU A 267 6.39 13.41 -38.52
C GLU A 267 5.27 13.55 -37.46
N SER A 268 5.63 13.53 -36.18
CA SER A 268 4.64 13.58 -35.08
C SER A 268 4.07 14.99 -34.87
N THR A 269 2.75 15.14 -34.86
CA THR A 269 2.06 16.42 -34.61
C THR A 269 1.25 16.40 -33.30
N ARG A 270 1.13 17.57 -32.66
CA ARG A 270 0.34 17.79 -31.43
C ARG A 270 -0.87 18.70 -31.63
N ASN A 271 -1.04 19.26 -32.82
CA ASN A 271 -2.16 20.14 -33.15
C ASN A 271 -2.85 19.57 -34.39
N TYR A 272 -3.91 18.81 -34.17
CA TYR A 272 -4.56 18.02 -35.22
C TYR A 272 -6.07 17.94 -35.01
N THR A 273 -6.79 17.78 -36.12
CA THR A 273 -8.24 17.52 -36.17
C THR A 273 -8.42 16.49 -37.27
N VAL A 274 -8.76 15.24 -36.93
CA VAL A 274 -8.63 14.10 -37.86
C VAL A 274 -9.83 13.16 -37.90
N CYS A 275 -10.75 13.25 -36.95
CA CYS A 275 -11.96 12.43 -36.89
C CYS A 275 -13.20 13.32 -36.69
N GLU A 276 -14.38 12.78 -36.96
CA GLU A 276 -15.64 13.48 -36.76
C GLU A 276 -16.27 13.09 -35.42
N ALA A 277 -16.98 14.02 -34.77
CA ALA A 277 -17.54 13.75 -33.44
C ALA A 277 -18.54 12.57 -33.47
N GLY A 278 -18.22 11.49 -32.75
CA GLY A 278 -18.97 10.24 -32.80
C GLY A 278 -18.36 9.14 -33.69
N ASP A 279 -17.28 9.38 -34.43
CA ASP A 279 -16.45 8.30 -34.99
C ASP A 279 -15.97 7.39 -33.84
N LYS A 280 -16.08 6.06 -34.05
CA LYS A 280 -15.62 5.03 -33.11
C LYS A 280 -14.67 4.05 -33.79
N TYR A 281 -13.74 3.52 -33.00
CA TYR A 281 -12.74 2.54 -33.44
C TYR A 281 -12.47 1.53 -32.33
N LEU A 282 -12.62 0.24 -32.62
CA LEU A 282 -12.36 -0.85 -31.70
C LEU A 282 -11.00 -1.48 -32.02
N TYR A 283 -10.05 -1.36 -31.09
CA TYR A 283 -8.77 -2.05 -31.13
C TYR A 283 -8.90 -3.41 -30.42
N LYS A 284 -8.47 -4.49 -31.09
CA LYS A 284 -8.55 -5.86 -30.56
C LYS A 284 -7.18 -6.37 -30.13
N GLY A 285 -6.78 -5.95 -28.92
CA GLY A 285 -5.47 -6.24 -28.34
C GLY A 285 -5.46 -7.50 -27.47
N ARG A 286 -4.65 -7.47 -26.40
CA ARG A 286 -4.71 -8.45 -25.29
C ARG A 286 -5.95 -8.25 -24.42
N SER A 287 -6.45 -7.02 -24.39
CA SER A 287 -7.79 -6.59 -24.02
C SER A 287 -8.35 -5.80 -25.20
N ASP A 288 -9.65 -5.90 -25.47
CA ASP A 288 -10.31 -5.01 -26.43
C ASP A 288 -10.40 -3.59 -25.83
N SER A 289 -10.14 -2.57 -26.65
CA SER A 289 -10.18 -1.15 -26.26
C SER A 289 -10.93 -0.32 -27.28
N LEU A 290 -11.95 0.40 -26.84
CA LEU A 290 -12.76 1.30 -27.66
C LEU A 290 -12.20 2.73 -27.62
N TYR A 291 -11.96 3.30 -28.79
CA TYR A 291 -11.63 4.71 -29.00
C TYR A 291 -12.84 5.45 -29.57
N THR A 292 -12.99 6.71 -29.13
CA THR A 292 -14.04 7.66 -29.54
C THR A 292 -13.38 8.93 -30.07
N CYS A 293 -14.05 9.65 -30.96
CA CYS A 293 -13.59 10.96 -31.39
C CYS A 293 -14.24 12.09 -30.58
N SER A 294 -13.43 12.81 -29.80
CA SER A 294 -13.85 13.98 -29.03
C SER A 294 -13.13 15.24 -29.51
N LYS A 295 -13.91 16.26 -29.91
CA LYS A 295 -13.40 17.56 -30.44
C LYS A 295 -12.43 17.42 -31.62
N GLY A 296 -12.54 16.34 -32.40
CA GLY A 296 -11.70 16.03 -33.56
C GLY A 296 -10.39 15.29 -33.26
N MET A 297 -10.17 14.90 -32.01
CA MET A 297 -9.05 14.07 -31.56
C MET A 297 -9.55 12.69 -31.12
N TRP A 298 -8.74 11.66 -31.35
CA TRP A 298 -9.02 10.31 -30.86
C TRP A 298 -8.65 10.21 -29.38
N THR A 299 -9.58 9.72 -28.56
CA THR A 299 -9.38 9.44 -27.14
C THR A 299 -9.90 8.05 -26.79
N LEU A 300 -9.38 7.44 -25.74
CA LEU A 300 -9.98 6.23 -25.17
C LEU A 300 -11.41 6.56 -24.69
N ALA A 301 -12.39 5.72 -25.03
CA ALA A 301 -13.79 5.96 -24.70
C ALA A 301 -14.08 5.76 -23.21
N GLY A 302 -14.94 6.60 -22.64
CA GLY A 302 -15.53 6.44 -21.32
C GLY A 302 -16.90 5.72 -21.36
N LEU A 303 -17.44 5.38 -20.20
CA LEU A 303 -18.73 4.70 -20.07
C LEU A 303 -19.91 5.57 -20.57
N GLU A 304 -19.75 6.89 -20.51
CA GLU A 304 -20.68 7.87 -21.06
C GLU A 304 -20.71 7.83 -22.61
N ASP A 305 -19.56 7.60 -23.28
CA ASP A 305 -19.48 7.51 -24.74
C ASP A 305 -20.24 6.31 -25.32
N ILE A 306 -20.49 5.28 -24.52
CA ILE A 306 -21.31 4.11 -24.89
C ILE A 306 -22.76 4.19 -24.39
N GLY A 307 -23.14 5.28 -23.71
CA GLY A 307 -24.50 5.52 -23.23
C GLY A 307 -24.86 4.82 -21.91
N ARG A 308 -23.88 4.42 -21.09
CA ARG A 308 -24.08 3.98 -19.70
C ARG A 308 -23.82 5.17 -18.75
N PRO A 309 -24.82 6.00 -18.38
CA PRO A 309 -24.65 6.98 -17.33
C PRO A 309 -24.48 6.29 -15.97
N CYS A 310 -23.79 6.95 -15.04
CA CYS A 310 -23.82 6.59 -13.63
C CYS A 310 -24.92 7.42 -12.94
N LEU A 311 -25.83 6.76 -12.24
CA LEU A 311 -27.03 7.33 -11.61
C LEU A 311 -27.19 6.76 -10.20
N SER A 312 -28.03 7.40 -9.37
CA SER A 312 -28.33 6.88 -8.02
C SER A 312 -28.87 5.45 -8.00
N GLY A 313 -29.60 5.04 -9.05
CA GLY A 313 -30.16 3.69 -9.19
C GLY A 313 -29.17 2.57 -9.54
N ASN A 314 -27.93 2.90 -9.93
CA ASN A 314 -26.84 1.94 -10.15
C ASN A 314 -25.55 2.35 -9.41
N ARG A 315 -25.73 3.04 -8.27
CA ARG A 315 -24.65 3.44 -7.39
C ARG A 315 -23.87 2.23 -6.88
N HIS A 316 -22.54 2.32 -6.84
CA HIS A 316 -21.62 1.22 -6.50
C HIS A 316 -21.68 0.00 -7.45
N GLU A 317 -22.29 0.12 -8.65
CA GLU A 317 -22.10 -0.85 -9.75
C GLU A 317 -20.62 -0.81 -10.18
N ASP A 318 -19.99 -1.99 -10.28
CA ASP A 318 -18.61 -2.17 -10.71
C ASP A 318 -18.56 -2.80 -12.11
N VAL A 319 -18.09 -2.04 -13.11
CA VAL A 319 -18.01 -2.50 -14.51
C VAL A 319 -16.59 -2.46 -15.04
N THR A 320 -16.23 -3.43 -15.88
CA THR A 320 -14.91 -3.49 -16.51
C THR A 320 -15.01 -3.11 -18.00
N MET A 321 -14.25 -2.08 -18.40
CA MET A 321 -14.22 -1.56 -19.76
C MET A 321 -12.80 -1.12 -20.15
N ASN A 322 -12.36 -1.41 -21.38
CA ASN A 322 -11.00 -1.12 -21.86
C ASN A 322 -9.87 -1.70 -20.96
N GLY A 323 -10.16 -2.79 -20.22
CA GLY A 323 -9.25 -3.38 -19.23
C GLY A 323 -9.20 -2.68 -17.86
N THR A 324 -10.00 -1.63 -17.64
CA THR A 324 -10.08 -0.87 -16.39
C THR A 324 -11.41 -1.14 -15.67
N ARG A 325 -11.37 -1.40 -14.36
CA ARG A 325 -12.57 -1.49 -13.49
C ARG A 325 -13.01 -0.09 -13.07
N TYR A 326 -14.30 0.22 -13.20
CA TYR A 326 -14.92 1.49 -12.85
C TYR A 326 -16.08 1.27 -11.88
N ALA A 327 -16.19 2.11 -10.85
CA ALA A 327 -17.33 2.18 -9.94
C ALA A 327 -18.23 3.38 -10.26
N CYS A 328 -19.54 3.25 -10.06
CA CYS A 328 -20.47 4.38 -10.15
C CYS A 328 -20.54 5.15 -8.82
N SER A 329 -20.08 6.41 -8.82
CA SER A 329 -19.95 7.29 -7.65
C SER A 329 -20.72 8.62 -7.82
N ASP A 330 -20.76 9.50 -6.81
CA ASP A 330 -21.40 10.83 -6.90
C ASP A 330 -20.87 11.67 -8.08
N SER A 331 -19.60 11.45 -8.42
CA SER A 331 -18.88 12.14 -9.49
C SER A 331 -19.13 11.57 -10.89
N GLY A 332 -20.11 10.67 -11.05
CA GLY A 332 -20.20 9.78 -12.20
C GLY A 332 -19.23 8.60 -12.09
N TRP A 333 -18.86 8.02 -13.23
CA TRP A 333 -17.99 6.84 -13.27
C TRP A 333 -16.55 7.13 -12.86
N VAL A 334 -16.03 6.33 -11.93
CA VAL A 334 -14.69 6.47 -11.32
C VAL A 334 -13.83 5.26 -11.69
N ALA A 335 -12.71 5.47 -12.38
CA ALA A 335 -11.71 4.43 -12.56
C ALA A 335 -11.08 4.04 -11.21
N LEU A 336 -11.19 2.78 -10.83
CA LEU A 336 -10.62 2.27 -9.58
C LEU A 336 -9.10 2.08 -9.70
N GLN A 337 -8.40 2.25 -8.57
CA GLN A 337 -6.96 2.03 -8.43
C GLN A 337 -6.70 0.86 -7.47
N TYR A 338 -5.51 0.27 -7.48
CA TYR A 338 -5.18 -0.83 -6.57
C TYR A 338 -5.29 -0.36 -5.10
N PRO A 339 -5.90 -1.14 -4.19
CA PRO A 339 -6.41 -2.50 -4.39
C PRO A 339 -7.87 -2.58 -4.90
N ALA A 340 -8.62 -1.47 -4.89
CA ALA A 340 -10.02 -1.41 -5.33
C ALA A 340 -10.21 -1.89 -6.79
N SER A 341 -9.23 -1.69 -7.66
CA SER A 341 -9.25 -2.21 -9.04
C SER A 341 -9.33 -3.75 -9.12
N VAL A 342 -8.94 -4.45 -8.06
CA VAL A 342 -9.12 -5.90 -7.91
C VAL A 342 -10.34 -6.20 -7.04
N LEU A 343 -10.41 -5.63 -5.84
CA LEU A 343 -11.40 -5.97 -4.81
C LEU A 343 -12.83 -5.47 -5.10
N GLY A 344 -12.93 -4.33 -5.79
CA GLY A 344 -14.15 -3.51 -5.91
C GLY A 344 -14.08 -2.22 -5.06
N GLU A 345 -15.06 -1.34 -5.23
CA GLU A 345 -15.14 -0.10 -4.44
C GLU A 345 -15.32 -0.40 -2.93
N CYS A 346 -14.64 0.35 -2.06
CA CYS A 346 -14.89 0.30 -0.62
C CYS A 346 -15.99 1.31 -0.27
N TYR A 347 -17.24 0.84 -0.20
CA TYR A 347 -18.43 1.63 0.13
C TYR A 347 -19.13 1.09 1.38
N SER A 348 -20.18 1.77 1.84
CA SER A 348 -20.84 1.48 3.13
C SER A 348 -21.30 0.03 3.32
N GLY A 349 -21.75 -0.64 2.25
CA GLY A 349 -22.14 -2.06 2.29
C GLY A 349 -20.97 -3.06 2.35
N ALA A 350 -19.74 -2.60 2.09
CA ALA A 350 -18.51 -3.38 2.17
C ALA A 350 -17.61 -2.99 3.36
N PHE A 351 -18.02 -2.02 4.18
CA PHE A 351 -17.27 -1.65 5.39
C PHE A 351 -17.16 -2.86 6.34
N GLY A 352 -15.97 -3.07 6.91
CA GLY A 352 -15.65 -4.22 7.76
C GLY A 352 -15.26 -5.49 6.99
N THR A 353 -15.57 -5.60 5.69
CA THR A 353 -15.15 -6.75 4.88
C THR A 353 -13.63 -6.82 4.79
N ILE A 354 -13.08 -8.03 4.99
CA ILE A 354 -11.67 -8.34 4.78
C ILE A 354 -11.54 -9.24 3.55
N ALA A 355 -10.68 -8.84 2.61
CA ALA A 355 -10.49 -9.54 1.34
C ALA A 355 -9.02 -9.49 0.87
N LYS A 356 -8.57 -10.55 0.19
CA LYS A 356 -7.22 -10.64 -0.37
C LYS A 356 -7.20 -10.12 -1.81
N ALA A 357 -6.42 -9.09 -2.07
CA ALA A 357 -6.24 -8.54 -3.43
C ALA A 357 -5.29 -9.41 -4.27
N ASP A 358 -4.38 -10.11 -3.60
CA ASP A 358 -3.43 -11.08 -4.17
C ASP A 358 -3.00 -12.06 -3.08
N SER A 359 -2.15 -13.05 -3.39
CA SER A 359 -1.73 -14.09 -2.44
C SER A 359 -0.91 -13.58 -1.25
N ASN A 360 -0.48 -12.31 -1.28
CA ASN A 360 0.48 -11.73 -0.36
C ASN A 360 -0.04 -10.41 0.27
N THR A 361 -1.28 -10.02 0.03
CA THR A 361 -1.82 -8.74 0.53
C THR A 361 -3.32 -8.81 0.84
N THR A 362 -3.63 -8.89 2.13
CA THR A 362 -4.97 -8.83 2.70
C THR A 362 -5.32 -7.38 3.06
N PHE A 363 -6.51 -6.93 2.67
CA PHE A 363 -7.03 -5.60 2.96
C PHE A 363 -8.36 -5.66 3.71
N VAL A 364 -8.65 -4.61 4.47
CA VAL A 364 -9.93 -4.37 5.16
C VAL A 364 -10.50 -3.03 4.69
N CYS A 365 -11.78 -3.02 4.34
CA CYS A 365 -12.49 -1.81 3.91
C CYS A 365 -12.96 -1.05 5.16
N ARG A 366 -12.40 0.14 5.39
CA ARG A 366 -12.72 0.96 6.57
C ARG A 366 -13.85 1.94 6.27
N ASN A 367 -14.49 2.42 7.33
CA ASN A 367 -15.53 3.46 7.29
C ASN A 367 -15.09 4.81 6.67
N THR A 368 -13.81 4.98 6.31
CA THR A 368 -13.28 6.10 5.52
C THR A 368 -13.55 5.99 4.01
N ALA A 369 -14.21 4.90 3.55
CA ALA A 369 -14.35 4.52 2.14
C ALA A 369 -13.00 4.21 1.45
N GLU A 370 -12.05 3.65 2.22
CA GLU A 370 -10.73 3.25 1.74
C GLU A 370 -10.37 1.82 2.16
N TRP A 371 -9.74 1.10 1.24
CA TRP A 371 -9.07 -0.17 1.51
C TRP A 371 -7.74 0.09 2.21
N GLN A 372 -7.58 -0.42 3.42
CA GLN A 372 -6.34 -0.36 4.19
C GLN A 372 -5.80 -1.79 4.38
N ARG A 373 -4.47 -1.97 4.52
CA ARG A 373 -3.92 -3.30 4.81
C ARG A 373 -4.52 -3.83 6.12
N ALA A 374 -4.96 -5.08 6.11
CA ALA A 374 -5.41 -5.75 7.32
C ALA A 374 -4.23 -6.00 8.25
N THR A 375 -4.47 -5.93 9.55
CA THR A 375 -3.50 -6.30 10.58
C THR A 375 -3.85 -7.66 11.19
N VAL A 376 -2.91 -8.27 11.90
CA VAL A 376 -3.17 -9.48 12.69
C VAL A 376 -4.33 -9.31 13.68
N LEU A 377 -4.59 -8.07 14.16
CA LEU A 377 -5.73 -7.78 15.04
C LEU A 377 -7.07 -7.83 14.30
N ASP A 378 -7.11 -7.44 13.02
CA ASP A 378 -8.35 -7.43 12.24
C ASP A 378 -8.79 -8.86 11.84
N VAL A 379 -7.83 -9.79 11.74
CA VAL A 379 -8.07 -11.18 11.28
C VAL A 379 -8.11 -12.21 12.42
N TYR A 380 -7.30 -12.00 13.47
CA TYR A 380 -7.16 -12.93 14.61
C TYR A 380 -7.40 -12.26 15.98
N GLY A 381 -7.75 -10.97 16.04
CA GLY A 381 -7.98 -10.28 17.31
C GLY A 381 -6.72 -10.10 18.18
N PHE A 382 -6.93 -9.76 19.45
CA PHE A 382 -5.84 -9.64 20.42
C PHE A 382 -5.29 -11.01 20.83
N CYS A 383 -3.97 -11.12 21.03
CA CYS A 383 -3.33 -12.32 21.57
C CYS A 383 -3.85 -12.63 23.00
N LEU A 384 -4.72 -13.65 23.10
CA LEU A 384 -5.31 -14.13 24.34
C LEU A 384 -4.45 -15.21 25.01
N LYS A 385 -4.71 -15.48 26.30
CA LYS A 385 -3.99 -16.55 27.03
C LYS A 385 -4.37 -17.97 26.58
N SER A 386 -5.55 -18.17 25.99
CA SER A 386 -5.91 -19.40 25.26
C SER A 386 -4.94 -19.66 24.10
N MET A 387 -4.60 -18.59 23.38
CA MET A 387 -3.65 -18.58 22.25
C MET A 387 -2.18 -18.60 22.69
N SER A 388 -1.87 -18.77 23.99
CA SER A 388 -0.49 -18.66 24.51
C SER A 388 0.49 -19.62 23.83
N GLY A 389 1.34 -19.08 22.97
CA GLY A 389 2.35 -19.83 22.21
C GLY A 389 1.90 -20.34 20.85
N THR A 390 0.72 -19.97 20.36
CA THR A 390 0.31 -20.24 18.97
C THR A 390 1.07 -19.32 18.01
N ILE A 391 1.25 -19.81 16.78
CA ILE A 391 1.75 -19.02 15.64
C ILE A 391 0.63 -18.98 14.61
N VAL A 392 0.17 -17.79 14.26
CA VAL A 392 -0.77 -17.53 13.15
C VAL A 392 -0.03 -16.87 12.00
N LYS A 393 -0.66 -16.78 10.82
CA LYS A 393 -0.04 -16.20 9.63
C LYS A 393 -1.02 -15.31 8.88
N LEU A 394 -0.60 -14.08 8.58
CA LEU A 394 -1.31 -13.16 7.71
C LEU A 394 -0.38 -12.78 6.55
N ASP A 395 -0.86 -12.95 5.33
CA ASP A 395 -0.08 -12.74 4.10
C ASP A 395 1.26 -13.52 4.11
N THR A 396 2.40 -12.82 4.08
CA THR A 396 3.73 -13.42 4.20
C THR A 396 4.22 -13.55 5.64
N ILE A 397 3.65 -12.80 6.58
CA ILE A 397 4.16 -12.59 7.94
C ILE A 397 3.52 -13.57 8.92
N GLN A 398 4.32 -14.18 9.79
CA GLN A 398 3.87 -14.97 10.93
C GLN A 398 3.82 -14.11 12.20
N TYR A 399 2.90 -14.46 13.09
CA TYR A 399 2.68 -13.77 14.35
C TYR A 399 2.57 -14.77 15.50
N PHE A 400 3.40 -14.58 16.53
CA PHE A 400 3.47 -15.43 17.71
C PHE A 400 2.79 -14.77 18.90
N CYS A 401 1.86 -15.48 19.55
CA CYS A 401 1.15 -14.97 20.72
C CYS A 401 1.98 -15.18 22.00
N ASN A 402 2.82 -14.20 22.33
CA ASN A 402 3.74 -14.28 23.45
C ASN A 402 3.15 -13.75 24.77
N THR A 403 2.43 -14.61 25.50
CA THR A 403 1.83 -14.23 26.79
C THR A 403 2.80 -14.29 27.98
N LYS A 404 4.11 -14.37 27.73
CA LYS A 404 5.18 -14.24 28.73
C LYS A 404 5.99 -12.96 28.58
N SER A 405 5.94 -12.33 27.40
CA SER A 405 6.39 -10.96 27.20
C SER A 405 5.62 -10.05 28.17
N GLY A 406 6.32 -9.36 29.06
CA GLY A 406 5.73 -8.42 30.03
C GLY A 406 5.26 -7.10 29.41
N GLN A 407 5.03 -7.06 28.09
CA GLN A 407 4.48 -5.93 27.38
C GLN A 407 2.96 -6.06 27.34
N HIS A 408 2.28 -5.08 27.95
CA HIS A 408 0.83 -5.07 28.07
C HIS A 408 0.25 -3.76 27.56
N VAL A 409 -0.79 -3.85 26.73
CA VAL A 409 -1.68 -2.71 26.45
C VAL A 409 -2.66 -2.58 27.61
N GLU A 410 -2.68 -1.41 28.26
CA GLU A 410 -3.56 -1.03 29.39
C GLU A 410 -3.60 -2.02 30.58
N ASN A 411 -2.57 -2.86 30.74
CA ASN A 411 -2.47 -3.99 31.69
C ASN A 411 -3.37 -5.21 31.39
N ILE A 412 -3.88 -5.35 30.15
CA ILE A 412 -4.87 -6.39 29.80
C ILE A 412 -4.35 -7.33 28.71
N PHE A 413 -3.88 -6.81 27.57
CA PHE A 413 -3.57 -7.62 26.38
C PHE A 413 -2.09 -7.75 26.12
N TYR A 414 -1.70 -8.93 25.61
CA TYR A 414 -0.38 -9.19 25.07
C TYR A 414 -0.36 -8.81 23.58
N MET A 415 0.81 -8.40 23.09
CA MET A 415 1.00 -8.12 21.67
C MET A 415 1.42 -9.39 20.93
N TRP A 416 0.94 -9.52 19.69
CA TRP A 416 1.52 -10.43 18.71
C TRP A 416 2.95 -9.99 18.38
N GLU A 417 3.91 -10.89 18.48
CA GLU A 417 5.30 -10.66 18.04
C GLU A 417 5.45 -11.20 16.61
N SER A 418 5.91 -10.38 15.65
CA SER A 418 6.04 -10.76 14.23
C SER A 418 7.41 -11.36 13.88
N ASP A 419 7.50 -12.03 12.72
CA ASP A 419 8.75 -12.41 12.03
C ASP A 419 9.08 -11.53 10.81
N GLU A 420 8.39 -10.39 10.67
CA GLU A 420 8.57 -9.43 9.57
C GLU A 420 10.02 -8.95 9.44
N ASP A 421 10.66 -8.67 10.59
CA ASP A 421 12.03 -8.19 10.72
C ASP A 421 12.75 -8.84 11.93
N GLY A 422 14.08 -8.79 11.92
CA GLY A 422 14.90 -9.10 13.09
C GLY A 422 15.22 -10.59 13.30
N VAL A 423 15.63 -10.94 14.52
CA VAL A 423 16.04 -12.31 14.90
C VAL A 423 14.92 -13.36 14.75
N ASN A 424 13.65 -12.96 14.83
CA ASN A 424 12.51 -13.85 14.52
C ASN A 424 12.46 -14.23 13.04
N HIS A 425 12.90 -13.35 12.13
CA HIS A 425 12.91 -13.61 10.68
C HIS A 425 13.96 -14.68 10.30
N GLU A 426 15.20 -14.50 10.73
CA GLU A 426 16.30 -15.41 10.37
C GLU A 426 16.28 -16.74 11.14
N HIS A 427 15.83 -16.75 12.39
CA HIS A 427 15.91 -17.92 13.27
C HIS A 427 14.56 -18.44 13.78
N GLY A 428 13.44 -17.82 13.42
CA GLY A 428 12.11 -18.13 13.96
C GLY A 428 11.92 -17.66 15.41
N PHE A 429 10.67 -17.76 15.88
CA PHE A 429 10.30 -17.33 17.24
C PHE A 429 11.02 -18.08 18.36
N CYS A 430 11.29 -17.38 19.46
CA CYS A 430 11.77 -17.98 20.70
C CYS A 430 10.61 -18.65 21.47
N THR A 431 10.48 -19.96 21.35
CA THR A 431 9.39 -20.75 21.93
C THR A 431 9.82 -21.54 23.17
N ASN A 432 8.86 -22.16 23.88
CA ASN A 432 9.12 -22.87 25.16
C ASN A 432 10.14 -24.01 25.04
N ASP A 433 10.16 -24.68 23.89
CA ASP A 433 11.03 -25.79 23.51
C ASP A 433 12.44 -25.33 23.08
N ARG A 434 12.63 -24.03 22.83
CA ARG A 434 13.87 -23.39 22.41
C ARG A 434 14.55 -22.59 23.52
N VAL A 435 14.05 -22.65 24.75
CA VAL A 435 14.65 -21.94 25.89
C VAL A 435 16.09 -22.41 26.11
N ASP A 436 16.99 -21.45 26.35
CA ASP A 436 18.45 -21.58 26.40
C ASP A 436 19.13 -21.94 25.05
N GLU A 437 18.39 -21.94 23.92
CA GLU A 437 18.98 -22.02 22.58
C GLU A 437 19.79 -20.75 22.27
N LEU A 438 20.97 -20.96 21.67
CA LEU A 438 21.93 -19.92 21.30
C LEU A 438 22.06 -19.85 19.77
N VAL A 439 21.70 -18.71 19.19
CA VAL A 439 21.86 -18.41 17.76
C VAL A 439 22.79 -17.21 17.55
N VAL A 440 23.18 -16.94 16.30
CA VAL A 440 23.96 -15.75 15.92
C VAL A 440 23.19 -14.97 14.87
N TYR A 441 22.84 -13.73 15.20
CA TYR A 441 22.09 -12.79 14.37
C TYR A 441 22.84 -11.45 14.37
N ASP A 442 23.00 -10.80 13.21
CA ASP A 442 23.73 -9.51 13.08
C ASP A 442 25.10 -9.53 13.80
N ASP A 443 25.91 -10.54 13.46
CA ASP A 443 27.20 -10.91 14.08
C ASP A 443 27.21 -10.96 15.62
N ARG A 444 26.05 -11.15 16.27
CA ARG A 444 25.91 -11.16 17.72
C ARG A 444 25.17 -12.40 18.23
N TYR A 445 25.57 -12.90 19.39
CA TYR A 445 24.84 -13.98 20.05
C TYR A 445 23.48 -13.51 20.58
N ALA A 446 22.44 -14.26 20.24
CA ALA A 446 21.11 -14.15 20.82
C ALA A 446 20.74 -15.46 21.54
N VAL A 447 20.19 -15.36 22.75
CA VAL A 447 19.71 -16.50 23.55
C VAL A 447 18.21 -16.42 23.71
N CYS A 448 17.50 -17.52 23.49
CA CYS A 448 16.07 -17.61 23.73
C CYS A 448 15.78 -17.77 25.23
N LEU A 449 15.16 -16.76 25.85
CA LEU A 449 14.88 -16.77 27.29
C LEU A 449 13.55 -17.45 27.64
N SER A 450 13.42 -17.90 28.89
CA SER A 450 12.20 -18.51 29.44
C SER A 450 10.95 -17.62 29.43
N SER A 451 11.10 -16.32 29.15
CA SER A 451 10.03 -15.36 28.80
C SER A 451 9.61 -15.43 27.32
N ASN A 452 10.02 -16.47 26.59
CA ASN A 452 9.77 -16.68 25.16
C ASN A 452 10.23 -15.51 24.28
N ARG A 453 11.38 -14.88 24.60
CA ARG A 453 12.00 -13.84 23.76
C ARG A 453 13.50 -14.02 23.60
N TRP A 454 13.99 -13.70 22.41
CA TRP A 454 15.41 -13.55 22.14
C TRP A 454 16.00 -12.38 22.93
N ALA A 455 17.14 -12.60 23.58
CA ALA A 455 17.93 -11.57 24.25
C ALA A 455 19.37 -11.59 23.73
N PHE A 456 19.88 -10.43 23.35
CA PHE A 456 21.23 -10.26 22.80
C PHE A 456 22.28 -10.14 23.91
N TYR A 457 23.43 -10.79 23.72
CA TYR A 457 24.55 -10.80 24.65
C TYR A 457 25.85 -10.34 23.96
N ASN A 458 26.82 -9.89 24.74
CA ASN A 458 28.15 -9.58 24.22
C ASN A 458 28.89 -10.88 23.86
N ASN A 459 29.37 -10.97 22.61
CA ASN A 459 30.08 -12.12 22.04
C ASN A 459 31.17 -12.68 22.97
N THR A 460 31.99 -11.80 23.54
CA THR A 460 33.12 -12.16 24.43
C THR A 460 32.68 -12.81 25.75
N SER A 461 31.41 -12.65 26.14
CA SER A 461 30.84 -13.20 27.38
C SER A 461 30.27 -14.61 27.24
N LEU A 462 30.04 -15.08 26.00
CA LEU A 462 29.53 -16.42 25.69
C LEU A 462 30.57 -17.30 24.98
N LEU A 463 31.61 -16.72 24.39
CA LEU A 463 32.78 -17.47 23.91
C LEU A 463 33.42 -18.28 25.07
N PRO A 464 33.92 -19.51 24.82
CA PRO A 464 34.54 -20.34 25.85
C PRO A 464 35.70 -19.63 26.54
N ARG A 465 35.84 -19.76 27.86
CA ARG A 465 36.82 -18.98 28.65
C ARG A 465 38.20 -18.90 27.98
N CYS A 466 38.67 -17.67 27.76
CA CYS A 466 40.03 -17.41 27.33
C CYS A 466 40.99 -17.70 28.49
N ASP A 467 41.75 -18.78 28.38
CA ASP A 467 42.67 -19.31 29.38
C ASP A 467 43.88 -19.97 28.71
N SER A 468 44.81 -20.50 29.49
CA SER A 468 46.06 -21.10 28.98
C SER A 468 45.90 -22.36 28.11
N THR A 469 44.68 -22.82 27.85
CA THR A 469 44.38 -23.85 26.83
C THR A 469 43.90 -23.26 25.50
N ARG A 470 43.60 -21.95 25.44
CA ARG A 470 43.10 -21.23 24.26
C ARG A 470 43.89 -19.98 23.91
N TRP A 471 44.88 -19.60 24.71
CA TRP A 471 45.78 -18.48 24.41
C TRP A 471 46.29 -18.51 22.98
N ASP A 472 46.13 -17.36 22.31
CA ASP A 472 46.47 -17.07 20.91
C ASP A 472 45.75 -17.94 19.86
N THR A 473 44.68 -18.64 20.25
CA THR A 473 43.71 -19.25 19.31
C THR A 473 42.61 -18.25 18.94
N THR A 474 42.00 -18.43 17.76
CA THR A 474 40.88 -17.60 17.29
C THR A 474 39.55 -18.35 17.31
N ALA A 475 38.46 -17.60 17.39
CA ALA A 475 37.08 -18.08 17.30
C ALA A 475 36.23 -17.06 16.54
N PHE A 476 35.19 -17.53 15.85
CA PHE A 476 34.33 -16.67 15.02
C PHE A 476 32.92 -16.54 15.64
N VAL A 477 32.34 -15.35 15.58
CA VAL A 477 30.91 -15.11 15.84
C VAL A 477 30.34 -14.36 14.65
N GLY A 478 29.53 -15.06 13.86
CA GLY A 478 29.13 -14.57 12.54
C GLY A 478 30.36 -14.42 11.66
N HIS A 479 30.55 -13.22 11.10
CA HIS A 479 31.69 -12.89 10.23
C HIS A 479 32.91 -12.35 11.01
N LYS A 480 32.77 -12.06 12.31
CA LYS A 480 33.83 -11.46 13.14
C LYS A 480 34.76 -12.51 13.75
N GLU A 481 36.07 -12.36 13.54
CA GLU A 481 37.09 -13.14 14.24
C GLU A 481 37.47 -12.51 15.59
N TYR A 482 37.62 -13.33 16.62
CA TYR A 482 38.08 -12.97 17.95
C TYR A 482 39.34 -13.76 18.32
N LEU A 483 40.39 -13.08 18.77
CA LEU A 483 41.61 -13.69 19.33
C LEU A 483 41.48 -13.82 20.85
N CYS A 484 41.79 -14.99 21.41
CA CYS A 484 42.02 -15.15 22.86
C CYS A 484 43.43 -14.65 23.21
N ASN A 485 43.59 -13.33 23.31
CA ASN A 485 44.88 -12.68 23.52
C ASN A 485 45.45 -13.02 24.91
N HIS A 486 46.60 -13.70 24.96
CA HIS A 486 47.22 -14.12 26.22
C HIS A 486 47.67 -12.94 27.11
N LEU A 487 48.01 -11.80 26.51
CA LEU A 487 48.42 -10.58 27.21
C LEU A 487 47.22 -9.82 27.82
N ALA A 488 46.04 -9.98 27.23
CA ALA A 488 44.78 -9.37 27.69
C ALA A 488 43.90 -10.34 28.50
N GLN A 489 44.22 -11.65 28.49
CA GLN A 489 43.48 -12.74 29.16
C GLN A 489 41.98 -12.74 28.86
N SER A 490 41.62 -12.31 27.64
CA SER A 490 40.24 -12.09 27.19
C SER A 490 40.15 -12.25 25.67
N TRP A 491 38.93 -12.50 25.18
CA TRP A 491 38.63 -12.45 23.75
C TRP A 491 38.60 -11.00 23.27
N GLN A 492 39.27 -10.72 22.16
CA GLN A 492 39.31 -9.41 21.53
C GLN A 492 39.05 -9.55 20.03
N GLU A 493 38.19 -8.69 19.47
CA GLU A 493 37.89 -8.70 18.03
C GLU A 493 39.14 -8.33 17.22
N ILE A 494 39.38 -9.03 16.11
CA ILE A 494 40.57 -8.81 15.27
C ILE A 494 40.27 -7.74 14.22
N GLU A 495 41.12 -6.72 14.14
CA GLU A 495 41.09 -5.73 13.06
C GLU A 495 41.56 -6.40 11.75
N HIS A 496 40.61 -6.75 10.90
CA HIS A 496 40.89 -7.46 9.66
C HIS A 496 41.55 -6.56 8.60
N ARG A 497 42.66 -7.08 8.06
CA ARG A 497 43.25 -6.78 6.73
C ARG A 497 43.83 -5.39 6.48
N LEU A 498 45.05 -5.40 5.98
CA LEU A 498 45.68 -4.23 5.33
C LEU A 498 45.18 -4.02 3.90
N PHE A 499 44.76 -5.10 3.21
CA PHE A 499 44.43 -5.12 1.79
C PHE A 499 43.07 -5.77 1.56
N GLU A 500 41.99 -5.12 1.96
CA GLU A 500 40.66 -5.59 1.55
C GLU A 500 40.56 -5.67 0.01
N GLU A 501 39.68 -6.55 -0.48
CA GLU A 501 39.52 -6.93 -1.90
C GLU A 501 40.69 -7.69 -2.57
N ARG A 502 41.82 -7.97 -1.91
CA ARG A 502 42.95 -8.72 -2.53
C ARG A 502 43.15 -10.14 -2.02
N ALA A 503 43.74 -10.99 -2.87
CA ALA A 503 44.04 -12.38 -2.58
C ALA A 503 45.28 -12.60 -1.69
N ASP A 504 46.13 -11.58 -1.55
CA ASP A 504 47.33 -11.54 -0.71
C ASP A 504 47.11 -10.77 0.60
N SER A 505 45.86 -10.68 1.06
CA SER A 505 45.48 -9.93 2.26
C SER A 505 45.92 -10.63 3.55
N VAL A 506 46.57 -9.87 4.44
CA VAL A 506 47.12 -10.34 5.73
C VAL A 506 46.47 -9.60 6.88
N SER A 507 46.14 -10.30 7.97
CA SER A 507 45.73 -9.72 9.27
C SER A 507 46.95 -9.54 10.17
N CYS A 508 46.99 -8.48 10.99
CA CYS A 508 48.08 -8.33 11.97
C CYS A 508 47.80 -9.24 13.17
N THR A 509 48.60 -10.30 13.31
CA THR A 509 48.51 -11.28 14.40
C THR A 509 49.84 -11.37 15.15
N ILE A 510 49.90 -12.20 16.20
CA ILE A 510 51.16 -12.51 16.89
C ILE A 510 52.22 -13.12 15.96
N GLU A 511 51.82 -13.90 14.95
CA GLU A 511 52.76 -14.51 13.99
C GLU A 511 53.36 -13.47 13.03
N GLU A 512 52.62 -12.40 12.74
CA GLU A 512 53.02 -11.32 11.83
C GLU A 512 53.64 -10.12 12.55
N TYR A 513 53.71 -10.15 13.89
CA TYR A 513 54.24 -9.08 14.74
C TYR A 513 55.67 -8.67 14.35
N GLY A 514 55.89 -7.36 14.18
CA GLY A 514 57.14 -6.76 13.75
C GLY A 514 57.48 -6.93 12.26
N LYS A 515 56.71 -7.70 11.48
CA LYS A 515 56.92 -7.82 10.03
C LYS A 515 56.42 -6.56 9.30
N ILE A 516 57.12 -6.23 8.22
CA ILE A 516 56.87 -5.02 7.42
C ILE A 516 56.37 -5.41 6.03
N TYR A 517 55.19 -4.90 5.69
CA TYR A 517 54.52 -5.07 4.41
C TYR A 517 54.60 -3.77 3.61
N THR A 518 54.54 -3.85 2.28
CA THR A 518 54.57 -2.68 1.38
C THR A 518 53.34 -2.72 0.50
N ASP A 519 52.61 -1.61 0.42
CA ASP A 519 51.52 -1.43 -0.52
C ASP A 519 51.69 -0.15 -1.32
N ARG A 520 51.61 -0.30 -2.65
CA ARG A 520 52.01 0.74 -3.60
C ARG A 520 53.42 1.23 -3.24
N ASP A 521 53.55 2.45 -2.72
CA ASP A 521 54.83 3.02 -2.27
C ASP A 521 54.93 3.15 -0.72
N GLN A 522 53.87 2.80 0.03
CA GLN A 522 53.81 3.01 1.48
C GLN A 522 54.05 1.71 2.26
N LYS A 523 54.83 1.81 3.34
CA LYS A 523 55.21 0.67 4.18
C LYS A 523 54.47 0.68 5.51
N TYR A 524 54.10 -0.51 5.97
CA TYR A 524 53.33 -0.73 7.17
C TYR A 524 53.98 -1.84 8.01
N ILE A 525 53.96 -1.69 9.33
CA ILE A 525 54.46 -2.66 10.30
C ILE A 525 53.30 -3.17 11.16
N CYS A 526 53.23 -4.48 11.40
CA CYS A 526 52.29 -5.07 12.35
C CYS A 526 52.81 -4.85 13.78
N LYS A 527 52.08 -4.11 14.61
CA LYS A 527 52.46 -3.85 16.00
C LYS A 527 51.28 -3.64 16.95
N LEU A 528 51.54 -3.58 18.25
CA LEU A 528 50.51 -3.39 19.27
C LEU A 528 50.09 -1.93 19.36
N ASN A 529 48.78 -1.65 19.27
CA ASN A 529 48.22 -0.33 19.61
C ASN A 529 48.19 -0.11 21.14
N ASN A 530 47.71 1.05 21.58
CA ASN A 530 47.67 1.42 23.00
C ASN A 530 46.68 0.58 23.84
N GLN A 531 45.80 -0.20 23.21
CA GLN A 531 44.90 -1.17 23.84
C GLN A 531 45.47 -2.60 23.85
N LYS A 532 46.73 -2.78 23.42
CA LYS A 532 47.41 -4.08 23.21
C LYS A 532 46.73 -4.98 22.16
N LEU A 533 46.06 -4.38 21.18
CA LEU A 533 45.56 -5.07 19.98
C LEU A 533 46.65 -5.06 18.90
N TYR A 534 46.83 -6.18 18.20
CA TYR A 534 47.66 -6.26 17.01
C TYR A 534 46.99 -5.50 15.87
N THR A 535 47.67 -4.49 15.31
CA THR A 535 47.18 -3.65 14.21
C THR A 535 48.32 -3.26 13.27
N PHE A 536 48.00 -2.97 12.01
CA PHE A 536 48.97 -2.36 11.10
C PHE A 536 49.06 -0.85 11.31
N LYS A 537 50.28 -0.32 11.32
CA LYS A 537 50.56 1.12 11.33
C LYS A 537 51.64 1.44 10.30
N THR A 538 51.65 2.66 9.77
CA THR A 538 52.69 3.10 8.82
C THR A 538 54.07 3.02 9.48
N ALA A 539 55.03 2.38 8.80
CA ALA A 539 56.37 2.17 9.33
C ALA A 539 57.22 3.45 9.21
N SER A 540 57.73 3.94 10.32
CA SER A 540 58.63 5.10 10.37
C SER A 540 60.02 4.79 9.81
N GLU A 541 60.78 5.83 9.46
CA GLU A 541 62.16 5.70 8.96
C GLU A 541 63.07 4.93 9.94
N ALA A 542 62.86 5.09 11.25
CA ALA A 542 63.59 4.35 12.27
C ALA A 542 63.18 2.87 12.35
N GLU A 543 61.89 2.54 12.23
CA GLU A 543 61.42 1.15 12.17
C GLU A 543 61.91 0.43 10.91
N LEU A 544 62.00 1.16 9.78
CA LEU A 544 62.56 0.66 8.52
C LEU A 544 64.08 0.46 8.57
N LYS A 545 64.80 1.12 9.48
CA LYS A 545 66.28 1.05 9.61
C LYS A 545 66.75 0.12 10.73
N TYR A 546 66.02 0.06 11.85
CA TYR A 546 66.43 -0.66 13.07
C TYR A 546 65.45 -1.77 13.50
N GLY A 547 64.32 -1.91 12.81
CA GLY A 547 63.27 -2.88 13.15
C GLY A 547 62.24 -2.34 14.16
N LEU A 548 61.30 -3.20 14.54
CA LEU A 548 60.27 -2.86 15.51
C LEU A 548 60.90 -2.41 16.84
N CYS A 549 60.45 -1.29 17.38
CA CYS A 549 60.62 -1.01 18.79
C CYS A 549 59.57 -1.82 19.57
N GLU A 550 59.98 -2.67 20.50
CA GLU A 550 59.06 -3.37 21.40
C GLU A 550 58.74 -2.48 22.60
N ARG A 551 57.56 -2.62 23.21
CA ARG A 551 57.18 -1.82 24.39
C ARG A 551 58.12 -2.03 25.57
N ASP A 552 58.54 -3.27 25.76
CA ASP A 552 59.29 -3.71 26.92
C ASP A 552 60.81 -3.46 26.74
N THR A 553 61.24 -3.03 25.54
CA THR A 553 62.63 -2.69 25.23
C THR A 553 62.87 -1.19 25.26
N ALA A 554 63.58 -0.69 26.27
CA ALA A 554 64.11 0.67 26.27
C ALA A 554 65.61 0.65 25.89
N TYR A 555 65.95 1.08 24.67
CA TYR A 555 67.35 1.12 24.20
C TYR A 555 67.65 2.33 23.32
N VAL A 556 68.93 2.72 23.35
CA VAL A 556 69.43 4.00 22.84
C VAL A 556 70.55 3.75 21.84
N ILE A 557 70.34 4.14 20.58
CA ILE A 557 71.32 4.05 19.49
C ILE A 557 71.84 5.46 19.21
N THR A 558 73.08 5.75 19.58
CA THR A 558 73.75 7.01 19.25
C THR A 558 74.61 6.84 17.99
N GLU A 559 74.26 7.58 16.93
CA GLU A 559 75.11 7.81 15.75
C GLU A 559 75.82 9.17 15.87
N ASP A 560 76.88 9.40 15.09
CA ASP A 560 77.75 10.61 15.16
C ASP A 560 77.04 11.97 15.04
N THR A 561 75.77 11.99 14.63
CA THR A 561 74.97 13.21 14.43
C THR A 561 73.58 13.17 15.10
N ALA A 562 73.19 12.07 15.75
CA ALA A 562 71.89 11.96 16.42
C ALA A 562 71.78 10.72 17.32
N THR A 563 70.98 10.82 18.39
CA THR A 563 70.57 9.67 19.20
C THR A 563 69.13 9.28 18.89
N TYR A 564 68.91 8.00 18.59
CA TYR A 564 67.61 7.36 18.43
C TYR A 564 67.29 6.56 19.69
N ILE A 565 66.06 6.67 20.19
CA ILE A 565 65.58 6.05 21.41
C ILE A 565 64.37 5.19 21.05
N CYS A 566 64.42 3.90 21.33
CA CYS A 566 63.24 3.03 21.37
C CYS A 566 62.64 3.07 22.78
N MET A 567 61.34 3.36 22.87
CA MET A 567 60.58 3.57 24.11
C MET A 567 59.08 3.37 23.85
N ASP A 568 58.38 2.61 24.70
CA ASP A 568 56.95 2.21 24.58
C ASP A 568 56.47 1.84 23.15
N GLY A 569 57.29 1.13 22.38
CA GLY A 569 56.92 0.70 21.03
C GLY A 569 57.00 1.79 19.94
N GLY A 570 57.61 2.93 20.27
CA GLY A 570 57.91 4.04 19.36
C GLY A 570 59.42 4.34 19.29
N TRP A 571 59.86 4.80 18.12
CA TRP A 571 61.22 5.33 17.93
C TRP A 571 61.19 6.86 17.91
N MET A 572 62.05 7.49 18.71
CA MET A 572 62.19 8.94 18.84
C MET A 572 63.65 9.37 18.64
N LYS A 573 63.91 10.65 18.31
CA LYS A 573 65.25 11.16 17.98
C LYS A 573 65.57 12.43 18.79
N ARG A 574 66.27 12.30 19.93
CA ARG A 574 66.61 13.41 20.86
C ARG A 574 67.89 13.19 21.68
N GLU A 575 68.36 14.24 22.35
CA GLU A 575 69.45 14.21 23.35
C GLU A 575 68.90 14.10 24.80
N LEU A 576 69.76 13.91 25.82
CA LEU A 576 69.37 13.45 27.18
C LEU A 576 69.85 14.35 28.36
N ASP A 577 69.05 14.50 29.41
CA ASP A 577 69.20 15.46 30.53
C ASP A 577 69.80 14.90 31.85
N GLU A 578 69.79 15.67 32.95
CA GLU A 578 70.43 15.34 34.24
C GLU A 578 69.55 14.50 35.21
N TYR A 579 68.21 14.58 35.13
CA TYR A 579 67.31 13.71 35.90
C TYR A 579 67.27 12.31 35.26
N GLU A 580 67.25 12.24 33.93
CA GLU A 580 67.33 10.99 33.16
C GLU A 580 68.60 10.17 33.48
N LYS A 581 69.70 10.85 33.80
CA LYS A 581 70.97 10.20 34.22
C LYS A 581 70.95 9.65 35.66
N LYS A 582 69.88 9.91 36.44
CA LYS A 582 69.84 9.68 37.89
C LYS A 582 68.70 8.79 38.38
N LEU A 583 67.56 8.80 37.69
CA LEU A 583 66.40 7.95 37.98
C LEU A 583 66.17 6.87 36.90
N GLY A 584 67.07 6.79 35.92
CA GLY A 584 66.77 6.24 34.60
C GLY A 584 66.08 7.29 33.73
N LEU A 585 65.94 7.02 32.43
CA LEU A 585 65.16 7.86 31.51
C LEU A 585 63.79 8.14 32.13
N CYS A 586 63.43 9.41 32.28
CA CYS A 586 62.06 9.82 32.60
C CYS A 586 61.27 9.69 31.30
N MET A 587 60.78 8.47 31.07
CA MET A 587 60.23 8.05 29.78
C MET A 587 58.98 8.88 29.52
N LEU A 588 58.87 9.46 28.31
CA LEU A 588 57.93 10.56 28.01
C LEU A 588 56.49 10.27 28.44
N ASP A 589 55.94 9.13 27.99
CA ASP A 589 54.57 8.71 28.31
C ASP A 589 54.44 8.09 29.70
N THR A 590 55.56 7.78 30.34
CA THR A 590 55.56 7.59 31.79
C THR A 590 55.51 8.95 32.45
N LEU A 591 54.29 9.50 32.54
CA LEU A 591 53.93 10.51 33.53
C LEU A 591 53.89 9.84 34.93
N TYR A 592 55.03 9.25 35.27
CA TYR A 592 55.33 8.24 36.29
C TYR A 592 55.44 8.94 37.63
N LYS A 593 54.26 9.42 38.01
CA LYS A 593 53.77 9.72 39.34
C LYS A 593 54.05 8.53 40.26
N VAL A 594 55.30 8.37 40.74
CA VAL A 594 55.69 7.27 41.63
C VAL A 594 54.73 7.28 42.81
N ILE A 595 53.90 6.24 42.96
CA ILE A 595 53.10 6.09 44.17
C ILE A 595 53.95 5.38 45.22
N ARG A 596 54.72 6.16 45.98
CA ARG A 596 55.38 5.70 47.21
C ARG A 596 54.75 6.39 48.40
N ASP A 597 54.44 5.59 49.41
CA ASP A 597 53.91 6.04 50.70
C ASP A 597 52.63 6.91 50.58
N ASN A 598 51.70 6.48 49.73
CA ASN A 598 50.42 7.15 49.42
C ASN A 598 50.57 8.57 48.80
N LYS A 599 51.76 8.90 48.29
CA LYS A 599 52.08 10.15 47.58
C LYS A 599 52.62 9.86 46.19
N LEU A 600 52.49 10.85 45.31
CA LEU A 600 52.34 10.71 43.86
C LEU A 600 53.42 11.56 43.14
N TYR A 601 54.64 11.06 42.95
CA TYR A 601 55.79 11.86 42.51
C TYR A 601 55.94 11.95 40.98
N THR A 602 55.43 13.00 40.32
CA THR A 602 55.30 13.08 38.84
C THR A 602 56.63 13.11 38.07
N CYS A 603 56.83 12.19 37.13
CA CYS A 603 57.80 12.30 36.02
C CYS A 603 57.13 13.07 34.86
N ASP A 604 57.10 14.40 34.91
CA ASP A 604 56.43 15.28 33.93
C ASP A 604 57.40 15.65 32.79
N ASP A 605 57.10 15.22 31.55
CA ASP A 605 57.79 15.60 30.31
C ASP A 605 59.34 15.48 30.34
N GLY A 606 59.87 14.52 31.10
CA GLY A 606 61.31 14.31 31.34
C GLY A 606 61.82 14.70 32.75
N TYR A 607 61.02 15.41 33.55
CA TYR A 607 61.41 16.08 34.80
C TYR A 607 60.53 15.66 36.00
N TRP A 608 60.81 16.07 37.25
CA TRP A 608 60.29 15.36 38.46
C TRP A 608 59.62 16.24 39.58
N SER A 609 58.37 15.95 40.03
CA SER A 609 57.54 16.70 41.02
C SER A 609 56.62 15.81 41.94
N GLY A 610 55.41 16.24 42.42
CA GLY A 610 54.40 15.32 43.05
C GLY A 610 53.26 15.81 44.02
N ARG A 611 52.22 14.96 44.29
CA ARG A 611 51.07 15.18 45.27
C ARG A 611 50.37 13.91 45.90
N ALA A 612 49.02 13.82 45.96
CA ALA A 612 48.17 12.70 46.49
C ALA A 612 46.78 12.60 45.77
N LEU A 613 45.93 11.56 46.02
CA LEU A 613 44.83 11.09 45.12
C LEU A 613 43.36 10.99 45.65
N ASN A 614 42.38 11.22 44.76
CA ASN A 614 40.91 11.18 44.95
C ASN A 614 40.20 9.91 44.39
N LYS A 615 38.84 9.85 44.36
CA LYS A 615 38.08 8.65 43.93
C LYS A 615 38.16 8.36 42.41
N TYR A 616 38.01 9.38 41.56
CA TYR A 616 38.04 9.21 40.11
C TYR A 616 39.48 8.97 39.64
N GLU A 617 40.44 9.63 40.28
CA GLU A 617 41.87 9.41 40.06
C GLU A 617 42.37 7.99 40.41
N LYS A 618 41.56 7.21 41.15
CA LYS A 618 41.82 5.78 41.45
C LYS A 618 41.14 4.82 40.47
N ILE A 619 40.24 5.30 39.63
CA ILE A 619 39.43 4.48 38.70
C ILE A 619 39.88 4.73 37.26
N TYR A 620 39.97 6.00 36.85
CA TYR A 620 40.31 6.44 35.48
C TYR A 620 41.73 7.05 35.36
N GLY A 621 42.53 6.99 36.43
CA GLY A 621 43.84 7.65 36.48
C GLY A 621 43.74 9.18 36.66
N ILE A 622 44.89 9.85 36.73
CA ILE A 622 44.97 11.26 37.13
C ILE A 622 44.72 12.20 35.96
N CYS A 623 43.64 12.98 36.01
CA CYS A 623 43.43 14.10 35.09
C CYS A 623 44.51 15.17 35.27
N ALA A 624 45.08 15.67 34.15
CA ALA A 624 46.11 16.70 34.15
C ALA A 624 45.50 18.11 33.94
N ASP A 625 46.24 19.14 34.35
CA ASP A 625 45.76 20.52 34.42
C ASP A 625 45.70 21.25 33.07
N ASP A 626 46.43 20.74 32.08
CA ASP A 626 46.51 21.20 30.70
C ASP A 626 45.61 20.40 29.75
N THR A 627 45.57 19.07 29.89
CA THR A 627 44.77 18.20 29.04
C THR A 627 43.28 18.47 29.23
N THR A 628 42.61 18.90 28.16
CA THR A 628 41.16 18.80 28.03
C THR A 628 40.87 17.67 27.06
N TYR A 629 40.54 16.49 27.57
CA TYR A 629 40.20 15.33 26.75
C TYR A 629 39.04 14.56 27.37
N SER A 630 38.33 13.83 26.52
CA SER A 630 37.14 13.11 26.91
C SER A 630 37.26 11.65 26.49
N ILE A 631 37.18 10.75 27.47
CA ILE A 631 37.06 9.31 27.22
C ILE A 631 35.61 9.05 26.85
N VAL A 632 35.38 8.68 25.59
CA VAL A 632 34.06 8.27 25.08
C VAL A 632 33.93 6.77 25.28
N GLU A 633 33.16 6.35 26.28
CA GLU A 633 32.72 4.95 26.49
C GLU A 633 31.29 4.77 25.94
N ASP A 634 30.89 3.51 25.69
CA ASP A 634 29.64 3.11 25.01
C ASP A 634 28.33 3.68 25.60
N THR A 635 28.38 4.29 26.79
CA THR A 635 27.26 4.97 27.44
C THR A 635 27.61 6.36 27.98
N ALA A 636 28.88 6.80 28.00
CA ALA A 636 29.25 8.07 28.62
C ALA A 636 30.60 8.66 28.14
N ILE A 637 30.61 9.98 28.00
CA ILE A 637 31.77 10.84 27.77
C ILE A 637 32.31 11.33 29.12
N TYR A 638 33.36 10.69 29.64
CA TYR A 638 34.09 11.13 30.82
C TYR A 638 35.13 12.19 30.44
N THR A 639 34.87 13.46 30.79
CA THR A 639 35.72 14.60 30.39
C THR A 639 36.69 14.99 31.51
N CYS A 640 37.98 14.78 31.27
CA CYS A 640 39.06 15.43 32.03
C CYS A 640 39.24 16.85 31.50
N LYS A 641 39.19 17.86 32.38
CA LYS A 641 39.37 19.27 32.02
C LYS A 641 39.92 20.05 33.21
N ARG A 642 41.11 20.65 33.05
CA ARG A 642 41.81 21.42 34.11
C ARG A 642 41.93 20.64 35.43
N GLY A 643 42.56 19.47 35.37
CA GLY A 643 42.92 18.66 36.55
C GLY A 643 41.74 17.96 37.23
N SER A 644 40.52 18.11 36.71
CA SER A 644 39.29 17.54 37.25
C SER A 644 38.55 16.67 36.24
N TRP A 645 38.09 15.51 36.70
CA TRP A 645 37.19 14.62 35.94
C TRP A 645 35.73 15.07 36.06
N SER A 646 34.97 14.87 34.99
CA SER A 646 33.52 15.08 34.86
C SER A 646 32.91 14.00 33.95
N GLU A 647 31.59 13.88 33.90
CA GLU A 647 30.86 12.77 33.27
C GLU A 647 29.63 13.28 32.51
N TYR A 648 29.39 12.76 31.30
CA TYR A 648 28.26 13.11 30.45
C TYR A 648 27.73 11.86 29.74
N VAL A 649 26.53 11.39 30.09
CA VAL A 649 25.96 10.13 29.58
C VAL A 649 25.43 10.33 28.14
N LEU A 650 25.86 9.47 27.21
CA LEU A 650 25.44 9.46 25.80
C LEU A 650 24.03 8.91 25.62
N ASN A 651 23.32 9.40 24.61
CA ASN A 651 22.05 8.84 24.17
C ASN A 651 22.17 7.93 22.94
N GLU A 652 21.05 7.28 22.60
CA GLU A 652 20.98 6.27 21.55
C GLU A 652 21.29 6.80 20.14
N ASN A 653 20.89 8.03 19.84
CA ASN A 653 21.07 8.62 18.50
C ASN A 653 22.53 9.00 18.23
N GLU A 654 23.23 9.52 19.25
CA GLU A 654 24.67 9.86 19.18
C GLU A 654 25.53 8.64 18.86
N ARG A 655 25.14 7.46 19.37
CA ARG A 655 25.82 6.19 19.10
C ARG A 655 25.49 5.64 17.71
N ARG A 656 24.29 5.91 17.18
CA ARG A 656 23.83 5.42 15.88
C ARG A 656 24.30 6.26 14.69
N PHE A 657 24.48 7.57 14.87
CA PHE A 657 24.79 8.50 13.76
C PHE A 657 26.04 9.36 13.98
N GLY A 658 26.75 9.18 15.11
CA GLY A 658 27.91 9.97 15.53
C GLY A 658 27.53 11.15 16.42
N LEU A 659 28.52 11.83 17.00
CA LEU A 659 28.30 13.02 17.82
C LEU A 659 27.73 14.17 16.98
N CYS A 660 26.59 14.71 17.40
CA CYS A 660 26.12 16.00 16.91
C CYS A 660 26.85 17.12 17.66
N THR A 661 27.37 18.11 16.94
CA THR A 661 28.05 19.28 17.52
C THR A 661 27.54 20.59 16.91
N SER A 662 27.74 21.71 17.62
CA SER A 662 27.41 23.07 17.17
C SER A 662 27.89 23.43 15.76
N ASP A 663 29.02 22.84 15.35
CA ASP A 663 29.72 23.17 14.12
C ASP A 663 29.39 22.17 12.98
N SER A 664 28.43 21.28 13.22
CA SER A 664 28.03 20.21 12.30
C SER A 664 26.56 20.32 11.90
N SER A 665 26.30 20.30 10.59
CA SER A 665 24.94 20.30 10.03
C SER A 665 24.85 19.18 8.99
N PHE A 666 24.34 18.02 9.42
CA PHE A 666 24.07 16.88 8.55
C PHE A 666 22.69 16.29 8.80
N VAL A 667 22.12 15.72 7.74
CA VAL A 667 20.92 14.90 7.77
C VAL A 667 21.27 13.46 7.40
N ARG A 668 20.56 12.51 8.01
CA ARG A 668 20.48 11.12 7.57
C ARG A 668 19.02 10.78 7.35
N VAL A 669 18.74 10.18 6.19
CA VAL A 669 17.41 9.70 5.81
C VAL A 669 17.42 8.18 5.94
N THR A 670 16.38 7.63 6.54
CA THR A 670 16.02 6.20 6.52
C THR A 670 14.61 6.08 5.94
N GLU A 671 14.19 4.86 5.60
CA GLU A 671 12.93 4.62 4.87
C GLU A 671 11.67 5.18 5.58
N ASP A 672 11.67 5.27 6.91
CA ASP A 672 10.56 5.87 7.69
C ASP A 672 10.87 7.26 8.30
N SER A 673 12.12 7.74 8.29
CA SER A 673 12.56 8.83 9.19
C SER A 673 13.68 9.71 8.65
N VAL A 674 13.67 10.97 9.10
CA VAL A 674 14.80 11.90 9.03
C VAL A 674 15.44 12.04 10.41
N PHE A 675 16.77 12.04 10.44
CA PHE A 675 17.58 12.38 11.59
C PHE A 675 18.39 13.63 11.26
N THR A 676 18.15 14.72 11.99
CA THR A 676 18.82 16.01 11.79
C THR A 676 19.64 16.34 13.03
N CYS A 677 20.92 16.65 12.84
CA CYS A 677 21.76 17.25 13.88
C CYS A 677 21.59 18.77 13.87
N TYR A 678 21.35 19.37 15.05
CA TYR A 678 21.24 20.82 15.20
C TYR A 678 21.62 21.25 16.62
N HIS A 679 22.65 22.10 16.75
CA HIS A 679 23.14 22.65 18.03
C HIS A 679 23.31 21.56 19.12
N ASP A 680 24.31 20.69 18.92
CA ASP A 680 24.69 19.64 19.87
C ASP A 680 23.57 18.62 20.19
N THR A 681 22.47 18.58 19.42
CA THR A 681 21.35 17.65 19.62
C THR A 681 20.90 16.95 18.34
N TRP A 682 20.72 15.64 18.42
CA TRP A 682 20.01 14.86 17.39
C TRP A 682 18.51 14.96 17.56
N LYS A 683 17.81 15.22 16.45
CA LYS A 683 16.34 15.19 16.37
C LYS A 683 15.93 14.13 15.36
N LYS A 684 15.34 13.02 15.85
CA LYS A 684 14.57 12.11 15.01
C LYS A 684 13.23 12.78 14.68
N ARG A 685 12.84 12.75 13.40
CA ARG A 685 11.54 13.15 12.90
C ARG A 685 11.05 12.03 11.98
N LYS A 686 9.86 11.46 12.24
CA LYS A 686 9.27 10.52 11.25
C LYS A 686 8.98 11.29 9.96
N LEU A 687 9.16 10.65 8.81
CA LEU A 687 8.76 11.23 7.53
C LEU A 687 7.23 11.34 7.50
N TYR A 688 6.71 12.48 7.05
CA TYR A 688 5.29 12.61 6.74
C TYR A 688 4.98 11.85 5.43
N PRO A 689 3.73 11.39 5.20
CA PRO A 689 3.37 10.67 3.97
C PRO A 689 3.78 11.41 2.69
N VAL A 690 3.63 12.74 2.67
CA VAL A 690 4.07 13.63 1.58
C VAL A 690 5.59 13.57 1.30
N GLU A 691 6.42 13.30 2.31
CA GLU A 691 7.86 13.19 2.12
C GLU A 691 8.30 11.84 1.56
N LEU A 692 7.48 10.80 1.80
CA LEU A 692 7.63 9.47 1.20
C LEU A 692 7.14 9.45 -0.25
N GLU A 693 6.06 10.21 -0.54
CA GLU A 693 5.41 10.26 -1.85
C GLU A 693 6.11 11.22 -2.85
N TYR A 694 6.67 12.34 -2.38
CA TYR A 694 7.24 13.39 -3.26
C TYR A 694 8.71 13.71 -2.99
N LYS A 695 9.04 14.26 -1.81
CA LYS A 695 10.39 14.77 -1.50
C LYS A 695 10.60 14.91 0.01
N VAL A 696 11.75 14.44 0.50
CA VAL A 696 12.16 14.58 1.91
C VAL A 696 12.66 16.01 2.19
N CYS A 697 12.24 16.58 3.32
CA CYS A 697 12.65 17.92 3.76
C CYS A 697 14.06 17.91 4.40
N THR A 698 15.00 18.69 3.83
CA THR A 698 16.40 18.80 4.29
C THR A 698 16.87 20.27 4.37
N PRO A 699 17.97 20.59 5.09
CA PRO A 699 18.48 21.96 5.23
C PRO A 699 18.85 22.69 3.93
N ASP A 700 19.10 21.95 2.86
CA ASP A 700 19.53 22.47 1.56
C ASP A 700 18.37 22.63 0.55
N GLU A 701 17.13 22.29 0.96
CA GLU A 701 15.98 22.10 0.08
C GLU A 701 14.70 22.73 0.66
N ASP A 702 14.38 23.96 0.27
CA ASP A 702 13.10 24.62 0.61
C ASP A 702 12.00 24.24 -0.40
N PHE A 703 10.84 23.77 0.09
CA PHE A 703 9.65 23.50 -0.75
C PHE A 703 8.35 23.60 0.05
N THR A 704 7.22 23.80 -0.64
CA THR A 704 5.90 23.88 0.01
C THR A 704 4.91 22.95 -0.69
N TYR A 705 4.45 21.88 -0.01
CA TYR A 705 3.41 21.00 -0.53
C TYR A 705 2.04 21.31 0.09
N PHE A 706 0.97 21.07 -0.66
CA PHE A 706 -0.40 21.44 -0.28
C PHE A 706 -1.35 20.24 -0.41
N THR A 707 -1.97 19.84 0.70
CA THR A 707 -3.18 19.00 0.70
C THR A 707 -4.42 19.87 0.86
N ASP A 708 -5.59 19.29 0.66
CA ASP A 708 -6.89 19.97 0.68
C ASP A 708 -7.20 20.68 2.03
N ASN A 709 -6.53 20.30 3.13
CA ASN A 709 -6.69 20.92 4.46
C ASN A 709 -5.38 21.42 5.11
N LEU A 710 -4.20 21.00 4.65
CA LEU A 710 -2.91 21.28 5.32
C LEU A 710 -1.82 21.69 4.31
N THR A 711 -0.98 22.63 4.73
CA THR A 711 0.27 22.99 4.05
C THR A 711 1.45 22.43 4.80
N TYR A 712 2.36 21.83 4.04
CA TYR A 712 3.63 21.28 4.48
C TYR A 712 4.74 22.18 3.92
N GLU A 713 5.18 23.15 4.71
CA GLU A 713 6.27 24.06 4.33
C GLU A 713 7.59 23.54 4.91
N CYS A 714 8.44 23.01 4.04
CA CYS A 714 9.83 22.72 4.37
C CYS A 714 10.65 24.01 4.27
N SER A 715 11.26 24.40 5.38
CA SER A 715 12.32 25.41 5.37
C SER A 715 13.47 25.02 6.29
N ILE A 716 14.70 25.06 5.75
CA ILE A 716 15.94 24.72 6.47
C ILE A 716 15.80 23.36 7.22
N GLY A 717 15.31 22.33 6.51
CA GLY A 717 15.16 20.96 7.04
C GLY A 717 14.09 20.77 8.11
N ASN A 718 13.32 21.81 8.44
CA ASN A 718 12.15 21.72 9.30
C ASN A 718 10.90 21.79 8.43
N ILE A 719 10.13 20.70 8.41
CA ILE A 719 8.80 20.68 7.79
C ILE A 719 7.79 21.17 8.83
N SER A 720 7.16 22.31 8.54
CA SER A 720 6.07 22.85 9.35
C SER A 720 4.73 22.45 8.73
N VAL A 721 3.76 22.11 9.58
CA VAL A 721 2.42 21.70 9.16
C VAL A 721 1.42 22.69 9.72
N GLY A 722 0.67 23.35 8.83
CA GLY A 722 -0.28 24.40 9.19
C GLY A 722 -1.47 24.47 8.26
N GLN A 723 -2.41 25.37 8.56
CA GLN A 723 -3.46 25.76 7.60
C GLN A 723 -2.84 26.56 6.46
N SER A 724 -3.40 26.44 5.25
CA SER A 724 -2.87 27.16 4.09
C SER A 724 -3.18 28.65 4.14
N TYR A 725 -2.16 29.48 3.95
CA TYR A 725 -2.28 30.94 3.91
C TYR A 725 -1.81 31.48 2.55
N ASP A 726 -2.54 32.49 2.06
CA ASP A 726 -2.27 33.23 0.81
C ASP A 726 -0.82 33.76 0.70
N SER A 727 -0.15 34.01 1.83
CA SER A 727 1.27 34.36 1.88
C SER A 727 2.18 33.28 1.26
N HIS A 728 1.88 31.99 1.43
CA HIS A 728 2.71 30.90 0.92
C HIS A 728 2.58 30.80 -0.60
N TYR A 729 1.35 30.86 -1.13
CA TYR A 729 1.10 30.89 -2.58
C TYR A 729 1.73 32.13 -3.24
N SER A 730 1.60 33.31 -2.59
CA SER A 730 2.17 34.56 -3.10
C SER A 730 3.70 34.58 -3.09
N HIS A 731 4.35 33.77 -2.24
CA HIS A 731 5.80 33.54 -2.29
C HIS A 731 6.22 32.70 -3.50
N LEU A 732 5.48 31.62 -3.81
CA LEU A 732 5.77 30.71 -4.94
C LEU A 732 5.45 31.32 -6.32
N PHE A 733 4.30 32.00 -6.45
CA PHE A 733 3.73 32.39 -7.75
C PHE A 733 3.74 33.90 -7.99
N GLY A 734 4.20 34.68 -7.01
CA GLY A 734 4.04 36.13 -6.94
C GLY A 734 2.64 36.55 -6.47
N ASN A 735 2.47 37.81 -6.05
CA ASN A 735 1.19 38.34 -5.58
C ASN A 735 0.07 38.15 -6.61
N CYS A 736 -1.08 37.63 -6.18
CA CYS A 736 -2.28 37.57 -7.00
C CYS A 736 -2.87 38.99 -7.20
N ASP A 737 -2.54 39.62 -8.32
CA ASP A 737 -3.04 40.95 -8.72
C ASP A 737 -4.03 40.88 -9.89
N ARG A 738 -4.61 42.01 -10.30
CA ARG A 738 -5.57 42.08 -11.43
C ARG A 738 -5.00 41.68 -12.80
N LYS A 739 -3.68 41.51 -12.95
CA LYS A 739 -3.03 40.99 -14.16
C LYS A 739 -2.81 39.48 -14.07
N ALA A 740 -2.67 38.95 -12.85
CA ALA A 740 -2.63 37.52 -12.58
C ALA A 740 -4.02 36.88 -12.44
N HIS A 741 -5.10 37.66 -12.32
CA HIS A 741 -6.45 37.11 -12.20
C HIS A 741 -6.80 36.13 -13.34
N GLY A 742 -7.31 34.95 -12.99
CA GLY A 742 -7.61 33.87 -13.92
C GLY A 742 -6.38 33.12 -14.43
N LYS A 743 -5.16 33.47 -13.99
CA LYS A 743 -3.95 32.68 -14.25
C LYS A 743 -4.05 31.36 -13.51
N ASP A 744 -4.04 30.28 -14.30
CA ASP A 744 -3.96 28.90 -13.88
C ASP A 744 -2.49 28.45 -13.86
N THR A 745 -2.07 27.66 -12.87
CA THR A 745 -0.70 27.17 -12.74
C THR A 745 -0.66 25.84 -11.98
N VAL A 746 0.31 24.99 -12.30
CA VAL A 746 0.52 23.69 -11.64
C VAL A 746 1.86 23.67 -10.93
N TYR A 747 1.91 23.16 -9.70
CA TYR A 747 3.11 23.00 -8.90
C TYR A 747 3.01 21.71 -8.07
N LEU A 748 4.02 20.84 -8.18
CA LEU A 748 4.05 19.49 -7.56
C LEU A 748 2.74 18.70 -7.74
N GLY A 749 2.18 18.71 -8.95
CA GLY A 749 0.93 18.01 -9.29
C GLY A 749 -0.37 18.68 -8.83
N LYS A 750 -0.30 19.69 -7.96
CA LYS A 750 -1.46 20.49 -7.51
C LYS A 750 -1.68 21.70 -8.42
N ARG A 751 -2.95 22.05 -8.66
CA ARG A 751 -3.37 23.17 -9.52
C ARG A 751 -3.80 24.38 -8.68
N PHE A 752 -3.46 25.58 -9.13
CA PHE A 752 -3.74 26.84 -8.43
C PHE A 752 -4.25 27.91 -9.39
N ILE A 753 -5.26 28.67 -8.95
CA ILE A 753 -5.88 29.76 -9.72
C ILE A 753 -5.82 31.06 -8.90
N CYS A 754 -5.46 32.17 -9.52
CA CYS A 754 -5.49 33.49 -8.88
C CYS A 754 -6.89 34.15 -9.02
N ASP A 755 -7.60 34.33 -7.91
CA ASP A 755 -8.85 35.09 -7.86
C ASP A 755 -8.65 36.49 -7.26
N THR A 756 -9.35 37.47 -7.85
CA THR A 756 -9.38 38.87 -7.39
C THR A 756 -10.82 39.40 -7.21
N LEU A 757 -11.82 38.52 -7.31
CA LEU A 757 -13.25 38.81 -7.13
C LEU A 757 -13.73 38.49 -5.70
N ALA A 758 -13.02 37.62 -4.98
CA ALA A 758 -13.14 37.42 -3.53
C ALA A 758 -12.87 38.71 -2.72
N ARG A 759 -13.23 38.69 -1.42
CA ARG A 759 -13.09 39.83 -0.49
C ARG A 759 -11.64 40.32 -0.34
N LYS A 760 -10.67 39.43 -0.57
CA LYS A 760 -9.24 39.72 -0.70
C LYS A 760 -8.71 38.95 -1.92
N SER A 761 -7.92 39.58 -2.78
CA SER A 761 -7.20 38.85 -3.83
C SER A 761 -6.31 37.77 -3.22
N SER A 762 -6.37 36.55 -3.78
CA SER A 762 -5.68 35.37 -3.26
C SER A 762 -5.47 34.36 -4.38
N TRP A 763 -4.39 33.59 -4.28
CA TRP A 763 -4.35 32.30 -4.95
C TRP A 763 -5.28 31.31 -4.22
N ILE A 764 -5.86 30.39 -4.98
CA ILE A 764 -6.77 29.34 -4.52
C ILE A 764 -6.20 27.99 -5.00
N LEU A 765 -6.06 27.03 -4.09
CA LEU A 765 -5.75 25.64 -4.39
C LEU A 765 -6.98 24.96 -4.98
N PHE A 766 -6.82 24.23 -6.08
CA PHE A 766 -7.89 23.44 -6.69
C PHE A 766 -7.97 22.05 -6.01
N THR A 767 -9.01 21.84 -5.21
CA THR A 767 -9.28 20.67 -4.37
C THR A 767 -10.08 19.58 -5.10
N GLN A 768 -10.33 18.45 -4.42
CA GLN A 768 -11.30 17.45 -4.91
C GLN A 768 -12.70 18.07 -5.08
N ALA A 769 -13.14 18.94 -4.17
CA ALA A 769 -14.45 19.60 -4.25
C ALA A 769 -14.57 20.54 -5.47
N ASP A 770 -13.52 21.29 -5.79
CA ASP A 770 -13.48 22.16 -6.99
C ASP A 770 -13.52 21.35 -8.29
N SER A 771 -12.94 20.14 -8.28
CA SER A 771 -12.98 19.20 -9.40
C SER A 771 -14.40 18.68 -9.63
N LEU A 772 -15.11 18.31 -8.56
CA LEU A 772 -16.51 17.86 -8.60
C LEU A 772 -17.48 18.97 -8.99
N ALA A 773 -17.21 20.20 -8.56
CA ALA A 773 -17.99 21.37 -8.95
C ALA A 773 -17.73 21.82 -10.40
N GLY A 774 -16.72 21.26 -11.08
CA GLY A 774 -16.27 21.68 -12.41
C GLY A 774 -15.59 23.06 -12.45
N THR A 775 -15.49 23.74 -11.31
CA THR A 775 -14.89 25.06 -11.12
C THR A 775 -14.63 25.28 -9.63
N TYR A 776 -13.79 26.26 -9.29
CA TYR A 776 -13.41 26.50 -7.90
C TYR A 776 -14.47 27.24 -7.11
N CYS A 777 -14.55 26.98 -5.80
CA CYS A 777 -15.45 27.69 -4.89
C CYS A 777 -15.16 29.19 -4.93
N SER A 778 -16.18 29.94 -5.34
CA SER A 778 -16.09 31.32 -5.75
C SER A 778 -17.49 31.95 -5.68
N LYS A 779 -17.54 33.27 -5.77
CA LYS A 779 -18.77 34.04 -5.75
C LYS A 779 -19.81 33.62 -6.81
N GLU A 780 -19.34 33.10 -7.94
CA GLU A 780 -20.22 32.67 -9.04
C GLU A 780 -20.93 31.33 -8.76
N ILE A 781 -20.44 30.55 -7.77
CA ILE A 781 -21.04 29.30 -7.30
C ILE A 781 -21.31 29.30 -5.79
N GLU A 782 -21.52 30.48 -5.18
CA GLU A 782 -21.96 30.62 -3.79
C GLU A 782 -23.27 29.84 -3.56
N GLY A 783 -23.28 28.97 -2.55
CA GLY A 783 -24.39 28.05 -2.26
C GLY A 783 -24.38 26.74 -3.05
N LYS A 784 -23.46 26.52 -3.99
CA LYS A 784 -23.30 25.22 -4.68
C LYS A 784 -22.81 24.15 -3.70
N GLU A 785 -23.24 22.91 -3.90
CA GLU A 785 -22.89 21.75 -3.08
C GLU A 785 -22.24 20.65 -3.92
N VAL A 786 -21.35 19.88 -3.29
CA VAL A 786 -20.72 18.66 -3.84
C VAL A 786 -20.48 17.62 -2.74
N THR A 787 -20.51 16.34 -3.10
CA THR A 787 -20.22 15.21 -2.22
C THR A 787 -18.82 14.68 -2.52
N LEU A 788 -17.92 14.65 -1.54
CA LEU A 788 -16.62 13.97 -1.67
C LEU A 788 -16.82 12.44 -1.68
N ARG A 789 -15.87 11.67 -2.23
CA ARG A 789 -16.02 10.21 -2.39
C ARG A 789 -16.24 9.44 -1.08
N ASN A 790 -15.82 10.01 0.05
CA ASN A 790 -16.04 9.49 1.40
C ASN A 790 -17.36 9.97 2.04
N GLY A 791 -18.35 10.40 1.24
CA GLY A 791 -19.65 10.90 1.73
C GLY A 791 -19.59 12.26 2.43
N VAL A 792 -18.47 12.99 2.38
CA VAL A 792 -18.36 14.29 3.05
C VAL A 792 -18.98 15.39 2.19
N HIS A 793 -20.12 15.93 2.63
CA HIS A 793 -20.82 17.01 1.95
C HIS A 793 -20.12 18.36 2.17
N LYS A 794 -19.91 19.07 1.07
CA LYS A 794 -19.25 20.37 1.00
C LYS A 794 -20.18 21.39 0.36
N ARG A 795 -20.43 22.51 1.05
CA ARG A 795 -21.12 23.69 0.48
C ARG A 795 -20.11 24.82 0.26
N CYS A 796 -20.15 25.44 -0.90
CA CYS A 796 -19.36 26.63 -1.19
C CYS A 796 -20.02 27.85 -0.55
N VAL A 797 -19.32 28.53 0.35
CA VAL A 797 -19.86 29.67 1.12
C VAL A 797 -18.85 30.82 1.25
N ASP A 798 -19.35 32.04 1.48
CA ASP A 798 -18.54 33.17 1.95
C ASP A 798 -18.22 32.97 3.43
N SER A 799 -17.15 32.23 3.73
CA SER A 799 -16.66 31.94 5.08
C SER A 799 -16.09 33.18 5.80
N GLY A 800 -16.25 34.38 5.24
CA GLY A 800 -15.91 35.66 5.86
C GLY A 800 -14.41 35.95 5.97
N TYR A 801 -13.57 34.99 5.63
CA TYR A 801 -12.12 34.99 5.82
C TYR A 801 -11.43 34.15 4.73
N PRO A 802 -10.36 34.64 4.09
CA PRO A 802 -10.34 35.82 3.22
C PRO A 802 -11.07 35.62 1.86
N TYR A 803 -11.52 34.39 1.56
CA TYR A 803 -12.03 33.93 0.27
C TYR A 803 -13.28 33.04 0.44
N TYR A 804 -13.89 32.64 -0.67
CA TYR A 804 -14.92 31.60 -0.67
C TYR A 804 -14.30 30.22 -0.40
N SER A 805 -14.97 29.36 0.37
CA SER A 805 -14.44 28.02 0.69
C SER A 805 -15.51 26.92 0.84
N TRP A 806 -15.08 25.68 0.69
CA TRP A 806 -15.89 24.47 0.86
C TRP A 806 -16.04 24.07 2.34
N GLU A 807 -17.03 24.63 3.01
CA GLU A 807 -17.35 24.25 4.40
C GLU A 807 -17.99 22.87 4.45
N THR A 808 -17.44 22.00 5.31
CA THR A 808 -18.02 20.70 5.64
C THR A 808 -19.36 20.93 6.33
N GLN A 809 -20.43 20.38 5.77
CA GLN A 809 -21.72 20.38 6.45
C GLN A 809 -21.71 19.34 7.57
N SER A 810 -22.27 19.66 8.74
CA SER A 810 -22.45 18.68 9.82
C SER A 810 -23.42 17.57 9.39
N GLN A 811 -23.23 16.34 9.88
CA GLN A 811 -23.93 15.15 9.36
C GLN A 811 -25.47 15.21 9.45
N VAL A 812 -26.02 16.03 10.36
CA VAL A 812 -27.47 16.33 10.45
C VAL A 812 -28.03 17.04 9.19
N ASN A 813 -27.16 17.63 8.35
CA ASN A 813 -27.55 18.42 7.16
C ASN A 813 -27.35 17.70 5.82
N TYR A 814 -26.81 16.48 5.80
CA TYR A 814 -26.80 15.67 4.56
C TYR A 814 -28.23 15.21 4.24
N MET A 815 -28.82 14.54 5.21
CA MET A 815 -30.19 14.06 5.16
C MET A 815 -31.12 15.28 5.08
N PRO A 816 -31.96 15.43 4.04
CA PRO A 816 -32.85 16.58 3.95
C PRO A 816 -33.88 16.58 5.10
N PRO A 817 -34.55 17.71 5.38
CA PRO A 817 -35.55 17.76 6.45
C PRO A 817 -36.65 16.72 6.18
N CYS A 818 -36.75 15.71 7.05
CA CYS A 818 -37.76 14.67 6.91
C CYS A 818 -39.15 15.29 7.08
N ASN A 819 -39.95 15.23 6.01
CA ASN A 819 -41.22 15.92 5.84
C ASN A 819 -42.05 15.15 4.78
N GLU A 820 -43.26 15.63 4.48
CA GLU A 820 -44.15 14.99 3.48
C GLU A 820 -43.57 14.95 2.05
N GLU A 821 -42.54 15.73 1.73
CA GLU A 821 -41.88 15.73 0.41
C GLU A 821 -40.76 14.69 0.31
N ASN A 822 -40.16 14.32 1.45
CA ASN A 822 -39.05 13.36 1.58
C ASN A 822 -39.48 12.02 2.22
N GLU A 823 -40.77 11.81 2.51
CA GLU A 823 -41.30 10.57 3.12
C GLU A 823 -40.93 9.33 2.28
N GLY A 824 -40.27 8.36 2.91
CA GLY A 824 -39.74 7.16 2.24
C GLY A 824 -38.36 7.32 1.59
N LEU A 825 -37.74 8.50 1.62
CA LEU A 825 -36.35 8.69 1.22
C LEU A 825 -35.43 7.93 2.18
N VAL A 826 -34.42 7.24 1.65
CA VAL A 826 -33.40 6.51 2.40
C VAL A 826 -32.06 7.19 2.19
N GLU A 827 -31.36 7.50 3.28
CA GLU A 827 -30.06 8.19 3.26
C GLU A 827 -29.07 7.50 4.21
N PRO A 828 -27.78 7.32 3.85
CA PRO A 828 -26.76 6.87 4.78
C PRO A 828 -26.65 7.81 5.99
N ASN A 829 -26.85 7.26 7.19
CA ASN A 829 -26.80 8.01 8.44
C ASN A 829 -25.36 8.21 8.96
N GLY A 830 -24.38 7.47 8.42
CA GLY A 830 -22.96 7.51 8.75
C GLY A 830 -22.41 6.27 9.49
N LEU A 831 -23.28 5.32 9.83
CA LEU A 831 -22.94 3.96 10.28
C LEU A 831 -23.66 2.90 9.43
N THR A 832 -24.93 3.18 9.13
CA THR A 832 -25.86 2.41 8.30
C THR A 832 -26.71 3.39 7.48
N ASN A 833 -27.92 3.03 7.06
CA ASN A 833 -28.89 3.91 6.42
C ASN A 833 -30.10 4.17 7.34
N SER A 834 -30.75 5.31 7.11
CA SER A 834 -31.99 5.71 7.79
C SER A 834 -33.01 6.18 6.76
N VAL A 835 -34.29 5.88 7.01
CA VAL A 835 -35.43 6.24 6.17
C VAL A 835 -36.24 7.35 6.83
N CYS A 836 -36.73 8.29 6.03
CA CYS A 836 -37.63 9.33 6.50
C CYS A 836 -39.04 8.74 6.64
N HIS A 837 -39.59 8.72 7.86
CA HIS A 837 -40.92 8.21 8.14
C HIS A 837 -41.67 9.05 9.18
N ASN A 838 -42.90 9.47 8.85
CA ASN A 838 -43.76 10.34 9.65
C ASN A 838 -43.06 11.64 10.12
N SER A 839 -42.25 12.26 9.26
CA SER A 839 -41.42 13.44 9.62
C SER A 839 -40.35 13.18 10.71
N LYS A 840 -39.94 11.93 10.93
CA LYS A 840 -38.74 11.53 11.71
C LYS A 840 -37.80 10.70 10.83
N TRP A 841 -36.49 10.85 10.99
CA TRP A 841 -35.52 9.88 10.49
C TRP A 841 -35.49 8.67 11.44
N VAL A 842 -35.70 7.47 10.90
CA VAL A 842 -35.67 6.18 11.62
C VAL A 842 -34.72 5.22 10.90
N PRO A 843 -34.19 4.16 11.52
CA PRO A 843 -33.13 3.35 10.91
C PRO A 843 -33.74 2.45 9.82
N ALA A 844 -33.15 2.44 8.63
CA ALA A 844 -33.62 1.62 7.51
C ALA A 844 -33.14 0.17 7.66
N ASP A 845 -31.93 -0.02 8.20
CA ASP A 845 -31.26 -1.31 8.30
C ASP A 845 -31.52 -2.05 9.63
N THR A 846 -32.43 -1.54 10.47
CA THR A 846 -32.91 -2.29 11.64
C THR A 846 -33.97 -3.33 11.26
N PHE A 847 -33.75 -4.57 11.67
CA PHE A 847 -34.70 -5.67 11.51
C PHE A 847 -35.05 -6.31 12.86
N HIS A 848 -36.06 -7.17 12.89
CA HIS A 848 -36.56 -7.79 14.12
C HIS A 848 -36.18 -9.26 14.19
N VAL A 849 -35.74 -9.70 15.37
CA VAL A 849 -35.40 -11.10 15.68
C VAL A 849 -36.14 -11.56 16.92
N THR A 850 -36.61 -12.82 16.94
CA THR A 850 -37.38 -13.38 18.04
C THR A 850 -36.53 -14.34 18.86
N ASP A 851 -36.55 -14.19 20.18
CA ASP A 851 -35.95 -15.16 21.11
C ASP A 851 -36.96 -16.28 21.39
N GLU A 852 -36.76 -17.43 20.76
CA GLU A 852 -37.61 -18.63 20.90
C GLU A 852 -37.72 -19.16 22.35
N ARG A 853 -36.92 -18.64 23.29
CA ARG A 853 -36.92 -19.05 24.71
C ARG A 853 -38.04 -18.40 25.52
N ASP A 854 -38.41 -17.16 25.22
CA ASP A 854 -39.48 -16.42 25.90
C ASP A 854 -40.50 -15.75 24.96
N GLY A 855 -40.25 -15.76 23.65
CA GLY A 855 -41.09 -15.15 22.63
C GLY A 855 -40.91 -13.63 22.50
N ARG A 856 -39.91 -13.03 23.16
CA ARG A 856 -39.62 -11.60 23.05
C ARG A 856 -39.00 -11.30 21.69
N VAL A 857 -39.42 -10.20 21.10
CA VAL A 857 -38.86 -9.68 19.85
C VAL A 857 -37.90 -8.56 20.19
N TYR A 858 -36.68 -8.65 19.68
CA TYR A 858 -35.63 -7.64 19.80
C TYR A 858 -35.35 -7.02 18.44
N ALA A 859 -35.03 -5.72 18.40
CA ALA A 859 -34.43 -5.09 17.24
C ALA A 859 -32.95 -5.51 17.10
N ALA A 860 -32.49 -5.66 15.86
CA ALA A 860 -31.12 -5.98 15.46
C ALA A 860 -30.69 -5.07 14.29
N ILE A 861 -29.39 -4.84 14.15
CA ILE A 861 -28.80 -3.98 13.12
C ILE A 861 -27.44 -4.52 12.69
N THR A 862 -27.14 -4.44 11.38
CA THR A 862 -25.82 -4.81 10.85
C THR A 862 -24.95 -3.56 10.75
N ILE A 863 -23.80 -3.57 11.40
CA ILE A 863 -22.83 -2.47 11.43
C ILE A 863 -21.48 -3.05 11.00
N LEU A 864 -20.97 -2.52 9.88
CA LEU A 864 -19.71 -2.92 9.24
C LEU A 864 -19.55 -4.46 9.13
N GLY A 865 -20.54 -5.10 8.51
CA GLY A 865 -20.61 -6.56 8.33
C GLY A 865 -21.08 -7.37 9.55
N LYS A 866 -20.85 -6.91 10.79
CA LYS A 866 -21.26 -7.63 12.01
C LYS A 866 -22.67 -7.26 12.46
N THR A 867 -23.47 -8.26 12.85
CA THR A 867 -24.86 -8.05 13.28
C THR A 867 -24.97 -7.96 14.81
N TRP A 868 -25.51 -6.85 15.31
CA TRP A 868 -25.66 -6.56 16.74
C TRP A 868 -27.14 -6.47 17.15
N MET A 869 -27.46 -6.76 18.41
CA MET A 869 -28.74 -6.33 18.98
C MET A 869 -28.74 -4.80 19.07
N ALA A 870 -29.80 -4.17 18.55
CA ALA A 870 -30.02 -2.73 18.58
C ALA A 870 -30.36 -2.24 20.00
N GLU A 871 -31.02 -3.10 20.77
CA GLU A 871 -31.40 -2.90 22.18
C GLU A 871 -30.62 -3.81 23.14
N ASN A 872 -30.99 -3.79 24.42
CA ASN A 872 -30.32 -4.52 25.49
C ASN A 872 -31.13 -5.77 25.86
N LEU A 873 -30.47 -6.93 26.00
CA LEU A 873 -31.13 -8.21 26.24
C LEU A 873 -31.98 -8.17 27.53
N ALA A 874 -33.24 -8.59 27.42
CA ALA A 874 -34.26 -8.49 28.46
C ALA A 874 -34.94 -9.85 28.74
N TYR A 875 -34.09 -10.85 29.05
CA TYR A 875 -34.44 -12.26 29.20
C TYR A 875 -34.38 -12.72 30.67
N LEU A 876 -35.24 -13.66 31.08
CA LEU A 876 -35.20 -14.29 32.41
C LEU A 876 -34.27 -15.52 32.41
N PRO A 877 -33.10 -15.47 33.07
CA PRO A 877 -32.16 -16.58 33.05
C PRO A 877 -32.65 -17.78 33.88
N THR A 878 -32.39 -18.99 33.36
CA THR A 878 -32.58 -20.25 34.09
C THR A 878 -31.49 -20.53 35.13
N VAL A 879 -30.35 -19.83 35.03
CA VAL A 879 -29.19 -19.91 35.93
C VAL A 879 -28.69 -18.50 36.21
N GLY A 880 -28.61 -18.11 37.48
CA GLY A 880 -28.30 -16.73 37.90
C GLY A 880 -29.54 -15.92 38.26
N TYR A 881 -29.47 -14.58 38.17
CA TYR A 881 -30.58 -13.67 38.50
C TYR A 881 -30.61 -12.43 37.58
N ALA A 882 -31.81 -12.03 37.16
CA ALA A 882 -32.09 -10.75 36.51
C ALA A 882 -32.56 -9.69 37.52
N TYR A 883 -32.18 -8.43 37.30
CA TYR A 883 -32.57 -7.28 38.12
C TYR A 883 -33.00 -6.10 37.23
N THR A 884 -33.87 -5.24 37.74
CA THR A 884 -34.28 -3.99 37.07
C THR A 884 -34.10 -2.81 38.02
N ALA A 885 -34.05 -1.58 37.48
CA ALA A 885 -33.88 -0.38 38.30
C ALA A 885 -35.12 0.01 39.14
N ASN A 886 -36.19 -0.80 39.05
CA ASN A 886 -37.46 -0.65 39.73
C ASN A 886 -37.63 -1.61 40.94
N SER A 887 -36.77 -2.65 41.04
CA SER A 887 -36.80 -3.64 42.13
C SER A 887 -35.48 -3.68 42.91
N PRO A 888 -35.50 -3.71 44.25
CA PRO A 888 -34.29 -3.93 45.06
C PRO A 888 -33.89 -5.41 45.18
N TYR A 889 -34.66 -6.32 44.60
CA TYR A 889 -34.49 -7.78 44.61
C TYR A 889 -34.52 -8.35 43.16
N PRO A 890 -34.08 -9.60 42.92
CA PRO A 890 -34.29 -10.27 41.64
C PRO A 890 -35.74 -10.21 41.16
N VAL A 891 -35.96 -10.13 39.84
CA VAL A 891 -37.30 -10.11 39.24
C VAL A 891 -37.71 -11.50 38.73
N GLU A 892 -38.99 -11.85 38.92
CA GLU A 892 -39.61 -13.07 38.38
C GLU A 892 -40.35 -12.82 37.05
N THR A 893 -40.52 -11.55 36.67
CA THR A 893 -41.16 -11.08 35.44
C THR A 893 -40.47 -9.80 34.96
N ILE A 894 -40.26 -9.65 33.65
CA ILE A 894 -39.66 -8.44 33.03
C ILE A 894 -40.76 -7.71 32.27
N GLY A 895 -40.97 -6.41 32.52
CA GLY A 895 -41.91 -5.60 31.74
C GLY A 895 -41.38 -5.25 30.35
N ASP A 896 -42.27 -4.83 29.45
CA ASP A 896 -41.91 -4.47 28.07
C ASP A 896 -40.84 -3.37 28.01
N ASN A 897 -40.90 -2.41 28.95
CA ASN A 897 -40.01 -1.25 29.04
C ASN A 897 -38.97 -1.33 30.18
N ASP A 898 -38.78 -2.49 30.83
CA ASP A 898 -37.78 -2.63 31.91
C ASP A 898 -36.37 -2.83 31.34
N THR A 899 -35.42 -1.94 31.68
CA THR A 899 -33.99 -2.23 31.47
C THR A 899 -33.53 -3.31 32.45
N VAL A 900 -32.94 -4.38 31.92
CA VAL A 900 -32.52 -5.56 32.69
C VAL A 900 -31.00 -5.60 32.83
N TYR A 901 -30.55 -6.03 34.01
CA TYR A 901 -29.14 -6.07 34.39
C TYR A 901 -28.81 -7.42 35.04
N TYR A 902 -27.61 -7.91 34.77
CA TYR A 902 -27.14 -9.25 35.13
C TYR A 902 -25.80 -9.18 35.85
N SER A 903 -25.49 -10.17 36.70
CA SER A 903 -24.09 -10.37 37.13
C SER A 903 -23.25 -10.95 35.99
N TRP A 904 -21.92 -10.83 36.05
CA TRP A 904 -21.06 -11.37 35.00
C TRP A 904 -21.18 -12.90 34.92
N SER A 905 -21.32 -13.62 36.04
CA SER A 905 -21.61 -15.07 36.00
C SER A 905 -22.91 -15.36 35.23
N THR A 906 -23.99 -14.66 35.58
CA THR A 906 -25.29 -14.76 34.89
C THR A 906 -25.17 -14.47 33.39
N ALA A 907 -24.44 -13.42 33.00
CA ALA A 907 -24.20 -13.07 31.59
C ALA A 907 -23.40 -14.14 30.83
N MET A 908 -22.45 -14.80 31.50
CA MET A 908 -21.68 -15.93 30.97
C MET A 908 -22.43 -17.28 31.04
N GLY A 909 -23.69 -17.32 31.49
CA GLY A 909 -24.45 -18.56 31.68
C GLY A 909 -23.97 -19.44 32.85
N LEU A 910 -23.15 -18.90 33.75
CA LEU A 910 -22.60 -19.58 34.92
C LEU A 910 -23.47 -19.38 36.18
N ASP A 911 -23.38 -20.33 37.12
CA ASP A 911 -23.99 -20.16 38.44
C ASP A 911 -23.37 -19.00 39.24
N LYS A 912 -24.20 -18.37 40.09
CA LYS A 912 -23.83 -17.28 41.00
C LYS A 912 -22.66 -17.59 41.93
N GLU A 913 -22.31 -18.85 42.19
CA GLU A 913 -21.07 -19.18 42.90
C GLU A 913 -19.82 -18.61 42.20
N TYR A 914 -19.83 -18.52 40.87
CA TYR A 914 -18.74 -17.96 40.07
C TYR A 914 -18.63 -16.43 40.14
N ASP A 915 -19.59 -15.71 40.74
CA ASP A 915 -19.41 -14.29 41.12
C ASP A 915 -18.34 -14.11 42.22
N ARG A 916 -17.90 -15.21 42.85
CA ARG A 916 -16.96 -15.21 43.98
C ARG A 916 -15.81 -16.21 43.80
N GLN A 917 -15.80 -16.97 42.69
CA GLN A 917 -14.77 -17.95 42.36
C GLN A 917 -13.94 -17.56 41.11
N TYR A 918 -12.79 -18.22 40.98
CA TYR A 918 -11.99 -18.26 39.75
C TYR A 918 -12.74 -19.06 38.67
N THR A 919 -12.46 -18.78 37.40
CA THR A 919 -13.18 -19.36 36.24
C THR A 919 -12.21 -19.86 35.18
N ASP A 920 -11.04 -20.29 35.67
CA ASP A 920 -9.77 -20.37 34.96
C ASP A 920 -9.65 -21.59 34.04
N SER A 921 -10.63 -22.50 34.13
CA SER A 921 -10.71 -23.80 33.46
C SER A 921 -12.13 -24.07 32.91
N LEU A 922 -12.85 -23.01 32.53
CA LEU A 922 -14.24 -23.08 32.05
C LEU A 922 -14.43 -22.54 30.63
N PHE A 923 -13.40 -21.89 30.06
CA PHE A 923 -13.49 -21.14 28.81
C PHE A 923 -12.23 -21.39 27.96
N ASP A 924 -12.25 -22.50 27.23
CA ASP A 924 -11.31 -22.82 26.16
C ASP A 924 -11.86 -22.42 24.76
N SER A 925 -13.04 -21.77 24.72
CA SER A 925 -13.74 -21.29 23.51
C SER A 925 -13.61 -19.78 23.39
N GLU A 926 -13.40 -19.28 22.17
CA GLU A 926 -13.25 -17.84 21.90
C GLU A 926 -14.61 -17.13 21.84
N THR A 927 -15.63 -17.76 21.25
CA THR A 927 -17.02 -17.32 21.34
C THR A 927 -17.72 -17.94 22.55
N VAL A 928 -18.42 -17.11 23.34
CA VAL A 928 -19.18 -17.54 24.52
C VAL A 928 -20.62 -17.06 24.41
N ARG A 929 -21.53 -17.98 24.05
CA ARG A 929 -22.98 -17.72 24.00
C ARG A 929 -23.51 -17.03 25.27
N GLY A 930 -23.14 -17.57 26.43
CA GLY A 930 -23.60 -17.09 27.72
C GLY A 930 -25.13 -17.06 27.81
N ILE A 931 -25.69 -15.90 28.18
CA ILE A 931 -27.14 -15.67 28.28
C ILE A 931 -27.84 -15.40 26.93
N CYS A 932 -27.10 -15.24 25.82
CA CYS A 932 -27.67 -14.93 24.51
C CYS A 932 -28.47 -16.10 23.89
N MET A 933 -29.30 -15.78 22.90
CA MET A 933 -30.19 -16.76 22.25
C MET A 933 -29.43 -17.70 21.29
N GLU A 934 -30.12 -18.54 20.52
CA GLU A 934 -29.45 -19.46 19.58
C GLU A 934 -28.93 -18.69 18.36
N GLY A 935 -27.68 -18.92 17.94
CA GLY A 935 -27.05 -18.16 16.86
C GLY A 935 -26.59 -16.74 17.26
N TRP A 936 -26.43 -16.49 18.57
CA TRP A 936 -26.02 -15.20 19.14
C TRP A 936 -25.15 -15.41 20.39
N HIS A 937 -24.13 -14.58 20.59
CA HIS A 937 -23.22 -14.70 21.73
C HIS A 937 -22.92 -13.39 22.46
N LEU A 938 -22.30 -13.52 23.65
CA LEU A 938 -21.85 -12.38 24.44
C LEU A 938 -20.52 -11.89 23.86
N PRO A 939 -20.48 -10.67 23.27
CA PRO A 939 -19.33 -10.18 22.51
C PRO A 939 -18.05 -10.19 23.34
N SER A 940 -16.94 -10.50 22.69
CA SER A 940 -15.60 -10.39 23.24
C SER A 940 -15.17 -8.94 23.45
N TYR A 941 -14.05 -8.75 24.15
CA TYR A 941 -13.37 -7.46 24.18
C TYR A 941 -13.02 -6.96 22.76
N THR A 942 -12.58 -7.86 21.88
CA THR A 942 -12.12 -7.51 20.52
C THR A 942 -13.26 -6.93 19.68
N GLU A 943 -14.41 -7.60 19.62
CA GLU A 943 -15.56 -7.13 18.84
C GLU A 943 -16.13 -5.83 19.41
N MET A 944 -16.11 -5.69 20.74
CA MET A 944 -16.55 -4.48 21.42
C MET A 944 -15.56 -3.31 21.27
N TYR A 945 -14.27 -3.58 21.04
CA TYR A 945 -13.26 -2.59 20.66
C TYR A 945 -13.45 -2.10 19.22
N TYR A 946 -13.72 -3.00 18.27
CA TYR A 946 -14.01 -2.63 16.90
C TYR A 946 -15.32 -1.85 16.80
N PHE A 947 -16.41 -2.36 17.38
CA PHE A 947 -17.69 -1.64 17.50
C PHE A 947 -17.51 -0.21 18.01
N ASP A 948 -16.67 0.01 19.03
CA ASP A 948 -16.36 1.35 19.54
C ASP A 948 -15.49 2.19 18.61
N LEU A 949 -14.49 1.62 17.94
CA LEU A 949 -13.64 2.35 16.98
C LEU A 949 -14.49 2.86 15.79
N ASP A 950 -15.39 2.02 15.32
CA ASP A 950 -16.34 2.30 14.25
C ASP A 950 -17.38 3.36 14.68
N VAL A 951 -17.97 3.19 15.88
CA VAL A 951 -18.97 4.09 16.46
C VAL A 951 -18.40 5.45 16.90
N ARG A 952 -17.19 5.52 17.48
CA ARG A 952 -16.56 6.80 17.88
C ARG A 952 -16.33 7.73 16.71
N THR A 953 -15.92 7.17 15.58
CA THR A 953 -15.59 7.92 14.37
C THR A 953 -16.77 8.78 13.92
N TYR A 954 -17.99 8.29 14.18
CA TYR A 954 -19.24 9.00 14.03
C TYR A 954 -19.53 10.00 15.17
N TYR A 955 -19.71 9.51 16.40
CA TYR A 955 -20.23 10.34 17.50
C TYR A 955 -19.28 11.46 17.97
N ALA A 956 -17.98 11.41 17.65
CA ALA A 956 -17.02 12.44 18.03
C ALA A 956 -17.37 13.86 17.52
N ASN A 957 -18.20 13.97 16.47
CA ASN A 957 -18.66 15.25 15.89
C ASN A 957 -20.03 15.73 16.43
N TYR A 958 -20.73 14.93 17.23
CA TYR A 958 -22.13 15.17 17.66
C TYR A 958 -22.26 15.91 19.00
N SER A 959 -21.38 16.88 19.31
CA SER A 959 -21.15 17.34 20.68
C SER A 959 -22.31 18.01 21.43
N ASP A 960 -23.35 18.50 20.73
CA ASP A 960 -24.33 19.44 21.31
C ASP A 960 -25.82 19.18 20.96
N PHE A 961 -26.18 18.12 20.21
CA PHE A 961 -27.57 17.92 19.74
C PHE A 961 -28.23 16.57 20.09
N TYR A 962 -29.05 16.63 21.16
CA TYR A 962 -30.32 15.90 21.39
C TYR A 962 -30.36 14.37 21.62
N GLU A 963 -31.57 13.91 21.93
CA GLU A 963 -31.92 12.69 22.68
C GLU A 963 -32.42 11.54 21.78
N ASP A 964 -32.30 11.67 20.45
CA ASP A 964 -32.82 10.73 19.45
C ASP A 964 -31.80 9.63 19.08
N ASP A 965 -31.61 8.63 19.97
CA ASP A 965 -31.00 7.32 19.62
C ASP A 965 -31.73 6.66 18.42
N ASP A 966 -32.98 7.06 18.17
CA ASP A 966 -33.88 6.70 17.07
C ASP A 966 -33.24 6.78 15.66
N VAL A 967 -32.27 7.68 15.41
CA VAL A 967 -31.75 7.86 14.05
C VAL A 967 -30.86 6.69 13.61
N ILE A 968 -30.00 6.19 14.50
CA ILE A 968 -28.99 5.16 14.22
C ILE A 968 -29.56 3.76 14.50
N GLY A 969 -30.51 3.64 15.42
CA GLY A 969 -31.05 2.35 15.84
C GLY A 969 -30.15 1.63 16.86
N LEU A 970 -29.39 2.38 17.67
CA LEU A 970 -28.60 1.86 18.77
C LEU A 970 -29.03 2.52 20.07
N ASN A 971 -29.77 1.80 20.92
CA ASN A 971 -30.13 2.27 22.25
C ASN A 971 -28.91 2.18 23.17
N LEU A 972 -28.13 3.26 23.29
CA LEU A 972 -26.91 3.33 24.12
C LEU A 972 -27.15 4.05 25.45
N TYR A 973 -28.42 4.25 25.84
CA TYR A 973 -28.81 5.06 26.98
C TYR A 973 -29.34 4.23 28.17
N MET A 974 -28.65 4.27 29.31
CA MET A 974 -29.13 3.73 30.58
C MET A 974 -29.58 4.86 31.52
N GLN A 975 -30.87 4.91 31.84
CA GLN A 975 -31.45 5.93 32.76
C GLN A 975 -30.83 5.91 34.17
N ARG A 976 -30.29 4.77 34.62
CA ARG A 976 -29.71 4.56 35.96
C ARG A 976 -28.60 3.52 35.91
N THR A 977 -27.69 3.54 36.87
CA THR A 977 -26.77 2.42 37.16
C THR A 977 -27.19 1.70 38.44
N LEU A 978 -26.87 0.42 38.57
CA LEU A 978 -27.24 -0.38 39.76
C LEU A 978 -26.03 -0.64 40.65
N THR A 979 -26.19 -0.36 41.95
CA THR A 979 -25.19 -0.66 42.98
C THR A 979 -25.69 -1.77 43.89
N VAL A 980 -24.80 -2.74 44.17
CA VAL A 980 -25.12 -3.97 44.89
C VAL A 980 -24.68 -3.86 46.35
N GLY A 981 -25.65 -3.81 47.25
CA GLY A 981 -25.51 -4.01 48.69
C GLY A 981 -25.72 -5.49 49.06
N ARG A 982 -25.45 -5.83 50.32
CA ARG A 982 -25.69 -7.18 50.84
C ARG A 982 -26.67 -7.14 52.01
N ASP A 983 -27.84 -7.73 51.83
CA ASP A 983 -28.72 -8.06 52.95
C ASP A 983 -28.23 -9.36 53.62
N SER A 984 -27.93 -9.29 54.92
CA SER A 984 -27.47 -10.44 55.70
C SER A 984 -28.59 -11.35 56.20
N SER A 985 -29.85 -10.96 56.02
CA SER A 985 -31.05 -11.66 56.51
C SER A 985 -31.78 -12.47 55.45
N LEU A 986 -31.68 -12.08 54.16
CA LEU A 986 -32.45 -12.70 53.06
C LEU A 986 -31.64 -13.62 52.14
N ALA A 987 -30.32 -13.71 52.29
CA ALA A 987 -29.40 -14.53 51.47
C ALA A 987 -29.29 -14.19 49.97
N TYR A 988 -30.01 -13.18 49.49
CA TYR A 988 -29.80 -12.51 48.20
C TYR A 988 -29.00 -11.21 48.41
N ASP A 989 -28.22 -10.81 47.40
CA ASP A 989 -27.64 -9.46 47.39
C ASP A 989 -28.73 -8.45 46.94
N THR A 990 -28.76 -7.25 47.52
CA THR A 990 -29.81 -6.24 47.32
C THR A 990 -29.32 -5.09 46.45
N VAL A 991 -30.24 -4.45 45.72
CA VAL A 991 -29.88 -3.47 44.69
C VAL A 991 -30.45 -2.08 45.03
N SER A 992 -29.63 -1.05 44.78
CA SER A 992 -30.08 0.34 44.77
C SER A 992 -29.65 1.05 43.49
N ALA A 993 -30.60 1.72 42.84
CA ALA A 993 -30.38 2.44 41.60
C ALA A 993 -29.82 3.84 41.86
N VAL A 994 -28.77 4.21 41.14
CA VAL A 994 -28.03 5.47 41.28
C VAL A 994 -28.09 6.28 39.98
N SER A 995 -28.37 7.58 40.11
CA SER A 995 -28.36 8.55 39.00
C SER A 995 -26.92 8.98 38.66
N ASP A 996 -26.16 8.11 38.00
CA ASP A 996 -24.83 8.46 37.49
C ASP A 996 -24.91 9.24 36.18
N ARG A 997 -24.93 10.58 36.28
CA ARG A 997 -25.03 11.49 35.13
C ARG A 997 -23.73 11.62 34.30
N THR A 998 -22.76 10.71 34.45
CA THR A 998 -21.45 10.76 33.77
C THR A 998 -21.23 9.67 32.72
N LYS A 999 -22.08 8.64 32.67
CA LYS A 999 -22.02 7.52 31.73
C LYS A 999 -23.30 7.46 30.91
N LEU A 1000 -23.24 6.79 29.76
CA LEU A 1000 -24.40 6.50 28.91
C LEU A 1000 -24.82 5.04 29.08
N ALA A 1001 -23.92 4.09 28.76
CA ALA A 1001 -24.14 2.66 28.97
C ALA A 1001 -23.01 1.96 29.74
N THR A 1002 -23.29 0.77 30.26
CA THR A 1002 -22.27 -0.15 30.75
C THR A 1002 -22.69 -1.60 30.48
N PHE A 1003 -21.86 -2.32 29.74
CA PHE A 1003 -22.12 -3.67 29.25
C PHE A 1003 -21.17 -4.71 29.82
N TRP A 1004 -21.63 -5.95 29.86
CA TRP A 1004 -20.75 -7.12 29.98
C TRP A 1004 -20.23 -7.59 28.61
N GLN A 1005 -19.05 -8.20 28.66
CA GLN A 1005 -18.35 -8.83 27.53
C GLN A 1005 -17.68 -10.12 28.05
N SER A 1006 -17.35 -11.05 27.16
CA SER A 1006 -16.98 -12.43 27.51
C SER A 1006 -15.52 -12.63 27.97
N THR A 1007 -14.60 -11.74 27.62
CA THR A 1007 -13.16 -11.87 27.93
C THR A 1007 -12.87 -11.63 29.43
N PRO A 1008 -12.25 -12.59 30.15
CA PRO A 1008 -12.05 -12.51 31.61
C PRO A 1008 -10.82 -11.66 32.03
N VAL A 1009 -10.82 -11.14 33.26
CA VAL A 1009 -9.77 -10.23 33.79
C VAL A 1009 -8.46 -10.94 34.14
N SER A 1010 -8.51 -11.88 35.08
CA SER A 1010 -7.31 -12.42 35.71
C SER A 1010 -7.61 -13.65 36.56
N TYR A 1011 -6.71 -14.62 36.42
CA TYR A 1011 -6.57 -15.91 37.12
C TYR A 1011 -6.22 -15.75 38.63
N SER A 1012 -6.71 -14.69 39.28
CA SER A 1012 -6.28 -14.30 40.64
C SER A 1012 -7.30 -13.50 41.46
N LYS A 1013 -8.40 -13.00 40.86
CA LYS A 1013 -9.47 -12.26 41.56
C LYS A 1013 -10.83 -12.53 40.92
N PRO A 1014 -11.95 -12.54 41.66
CA PRO A 1014 -13.30 -12.74 41.12
C PRO A 1014 -13.84 -11.47 40.43
N ASN A 1015 -13.14 -11.03 39.39
CA ASN A 1015 -13.38 -9.78 38.68
C ASN A 1015 -13.65 -10.01 37.18
N ALA A 1016 -14.35 -9.05 36.56
CA ALA A 1016 -14.62 -8.98 35.13
C ALA A 1016 -14.38 -7.54 34.62
N TYR A 1017 -14.10 -7.38 33.32
CA TYR A 1017 -13.96 -6.07 32.68
C TYR A 1017 -15.34 -5.63 32.18
N PRO A 1018 -15.92 -4.55 32.74
CA PRO A 1018 -17.11 -3.95 32.19
C PRO A 1018 -16.71 -2.93 31.12
N VAL A 1019 -17.57 -2.79 30.12
CA VAL A 1019 -17.37 -1.89 29.00
C VAL A 1019 -18.26 -0.66 29.21
N VAL A 1020 -17.68 0.55 29.27
CA VAL A 1020 -18.41 1.78 29.64
C VAL A 1020 -18.42 2.78 28.49
N PHE A 1021 -19.60 3.19 28.02
CA PHE A 1021 -19.75 4.36 27.15
C PHE A 1021 -19.87 5.63 28.00
N ASP A 1022 -19.01 6.62 27.76
CA ASP A 1022 -19.06 7.92 28.45
C ASP A 1022 -19.78 9.00 27.63
N LYS A 1023 -19.94 10.20 28.21
CA LYS A 1023 -20.66 11.32 27.57
C LYS A 1023 -20.00 11.92 26.32
N LYS A 1024 -18.82 11.46 25.91
CA LYS A 1024 -18.24 11.77 24.59
C LYS A 1024 -18.42 10.63 23.60
N TYR A 1025 -19.29 9.67 23.93
CA TYR A 1025 -19.44 8.37 23.24
C TYR A 1025 -18.10 7.64 23.09
N SER A 1026 -17.14 7.94 23.98
CA SER A 1026 -15.84 7.27 24.00
C SER A 1026 -15.94 6.06 24.91
N LEU A 1027 -15.72 4.86 24.37
CA LEU A 1027 -15.66 3.67 25.21
C LEU A 1027 -14.44 3.75 26.12
N LYS A 1028 -14.67 3.37 27.37
CA LYS A 1028 -13.64 3.30 28.41
C LYS A 1028 -13.68 1.91 29.00
N PHE A 1029 -12.76 1.09 28.51
CA PHE A 1029 -12.35 -0.13 29.18
C PHE A 1029 -11.88 0.27 30.57
N LYS A 1030 -12.67 -0.09 31.57
CA LYS A 1030 -12.52 0.41 32.92
C LYS A 1030 -11.64 -0.54 33.73
N ASP A 1031 -10.95 -0.02 34.74
CA ASP A 1031 -10.43 -0.84 35.84
C ASP A 1031 -11.47 -1.90 36.27
N TYR A 1032 -10.98 -3.13 36.40
CA TYR A 1032 -11.77 -4.32 36.66
C TYR A 1032 -12.77 -4.15 37.82
N VAL A 1033 -13.97 -4.71 37.68
CA VAL A 1033 -14.98 -4.71 38.75
C VAL A 1033 -15.27 -6.13 39.21
N VAL A 1034 -15.84 -6.29 40.41
CA VAL A 1034 -16.20 -7.62 40.94
C VAL A 1034 -17.31 -8.22 40.08
N LYS A 1035 -17.23 -9.52 39.74
CA LYS A 1035 -18.18 -10.21 38.85
C LYS A 1035 -19.67 -10.00 39.22
N ARG A 1036 -19.98 -9.88 40.52
CA ARG A 1036 -21.33 -9.59 41.05
C ARG A 1036 -21.91 -8.20 40.70
N THR A 1037 -21.16 -7.30 40.07
CA THR A 1037 -21.70 -6.00 39.61
C THR A 1037 -22.83 -6.23 38.60
N LEU A 1038 -23.79 -5.31 38.53
CA LEU A 1038 -24.95 -5.45 37.63
C LEU A 1038 -24.82 -4.48 36.45
N ASN A 1039 -24.64 -5.05 35.25
CA ASN A 1039 -24.52 -4.33 33.97
C ASN A 1039 -25.52 -4.92 32.97
N ALA A 1040 -25.80 -4.18 31.89
CA ALA A 1040 -26.62 -4.69 30.80
C ALA A 1040 -25.85 -5.71 29.95
N VAL A 1041 -26.57 -6.49 29.16
CA VAL A 1041 -26.02 -7.38 28.11
C VAL A 1041 -26.54 -6.92 26.76
N ARG A 1042 -25.66 -6.95 25.75
CA ARG A 1042 -25.99 -6.84 24.33
C ARG A 1042 -25.34 -8.03 23.65
N CYS A 1043 -26.08 -8.71 22.78
CA CYS A 1043 -25.55 -9.84 22.03
C CYS A 1043 -25.12 -9.41 20.63
N ILE A 1044 -24.11 -10.10 20.11
CA ILE A 1044 -23.73 -10.09 18.69
C ILE A 1044 -24.20 -11.43 18.08
N LYS A 1045 -24.55 -11.43 16.79
CA LYS A 1045 -24.94 -12.66 16.06
C LYS A 1045 -23.68 -13.49 15.79
N ASP A 1046 -23.83 -14.81 15.80
CA ASP A 1046 -22.82 -15.72 15.24
C ASP A 1046 -22.80 -15.56 13.71
N ASP A 1047 -21.63 -15.64 13.06
CA ASP A 1047 -21.50 -15.46 11.61
C ASP A 1047 -22.26 -16.55 10.82
#